data_AF-A0A3D4ZZD2-F1
#
_entry.id   AF-A0A3D4ZZD2-F1
#
_cell.length_a   1.000
_cell.length_b   1.000
_cell.length_c   1.000
_cell.angle_alpha   90.00
_cell.angle_beta   90.00
_cell.angle_gamma   90.00
#
_symmetry.space_group_name_H-M   'P 1'
#
loop_
_entity.id
_entity.type
_entity.pdbx_description
1 polymer ?
#
loop_
_entity_poly.entity_id
_entity_poly.type
_entity_poly.pdbx_seq_one_letter_code
_entity_poly.pdbx_strand_id
1 'polypeptide(L)'
;MRLVAVAISMLLGLGIAFCADLDAFDLTPLDGFEGQTPWVKGDPNTDLQQRDSAVATSTEMVKEGEQSLAFIIHVNWTPREGEQYPKGWPMARRVYDEPQDWSAYDRVLFWLYTQTDDPLPGDRVLRCGPSIEGGGEIDWYTLPGIEPNRWQLMSVPLPAEKDFTRVTGFTFYVAEGWYADGDKVTFYIDDMQLGTRKWPAIADWSVSSRVRPRGETVAAAVSLEGSPAGAELRLRVTDLAGTEQLTHSESVAARRIEIDLQAGALPPGGHLAAIELVDRDGAVRETHSSYFCSMQPGKRTYLSLISFYTNHLLETDVEELQVLNDSAYAGVAIGFGSGYDTDPPPDFEDLQPQMKLVRDTLRIDPWPWVFINRIIGAPADGTSHASSHAKDLEYFARIPVIDLDNETGAKADMLKLWRNAVRAAKQWGSPGIVLDKEAYNNYKSYDVGYVARERGESLGETIQKCEAIGADLAKIVEEEHPECIVWTLFSRLDRPVTVAGYPDPVHPVPGHVSLGFLKYAKEHSLPCKYLCGGEVDVGYYNPNVAALRQKITARDANLAWALQEFPDHFFLAGTISPYHDHTILTSWIKNNAGDDPELKTIADFQPMFRTLFDAYDWAWIYAASAAKTLPYSPENNRLYSDALNAALDEAQGEK
;
A
#
# COMPACT_ATOMS: atom_id res chain seq x y z
N MET A 1 -19.15 -35.84 14.81
CA MET A 1 -18.36 -34.79 14.14
C MET A 1 -19.10 -34.41 12.86
N ARG A 2 -19.83 -33.29 12.87
CA ARG A 2 -20.52 -32.76 11.69
C ARG A 2 -19.58 -31.73 11.07
N LEU A 3 -19.04 -32.03 9.88
CA LEU A 3 -18.37 -31.03 9.05
C LEU A 3 -19.45 -30.02 8.60
N VAL A 4 -19.39 -28.81 9.14
CA VAL A 4 -20.08 -27.66 8.57
C VAL A 4 -19.21 -27.18 7.42
N ALA A 5 -19.65 -27.39 6.20
CA ALA A 5 -19.10 -26.72 5.03
C ALA A 5 -19.45 -25.23 5.14
N VAL A 6 -18.52 -24.44 5.69
CA VAL A 6 -18.56 -22.99 5.55
C VAL A 6 -18.17 -22.71 4.10
N ALA A 7 -19.17 -22.41 3.27
CA ALA A 7 -18.95 -21.78 1.99
C ALA A 7 -18.39 -20.39 2.28
N ILE A 8 -17.06 -20.26 2.23
CA ILE A 8 -16.38 -18.97 2.25
C ILE A 8 -16.71 -18.31 0.92
N SER A 9 -17.76 -17.49 0.92
CA SER A 9 -17.96 -16.45 -0.11
C SER A 9 -16.90 -15.38 0.12
N MET A 10 -15.64 -15.67 -0.22
CA MET A 10 -14.67 -14.62 -0.49
C MET A 10 -15.18 -13.92 -1.75
N LEU A 11 -15.87 -12.80 -1.54
CA LEU A 11 -16.16 -11.80 -2.56
C LEU A 11 -14.82 -11.30 -3.10
N LEU A 12 -14.32 -12.02 -4.09
CA LEU A 12 -13.32 -11.55 -5.03
C LEU A 12 -13.94 -10.33 -5.73
N GLY A 13 -13.58 -9.13 -5.29
CA GLY A 13 -13.72 -7.89 -6.06
C GLY A 13 -12.76 -7.89 -7.26
N LEU A 14 -12.74 -8.99 -8.02
CA LEU A 14 -11.81 -9.23 -9.11
C LEU A 14 -12.49 -9.02 -10.45
N GLY A 15 -12.03 -7.98 -11.15
CA GLY A 15 -11.70 -8.06 -12.58
C GLY A 15 -12.81 -8.36 -13.59
N ILE A 16 -14.07 -8.54 -13.18
CA ILE A 16 -15.17 -8.43 -14.12
C ILE A 16 -15.18 -6.95 -14.50
N ALA A 17 -14.81 -6.65 -15.75
CA ALA A 17 -15.10 -5.35 -16.34
C ALA A 17 -16.56 -5.07 -16.02
N PHE A 18 -16.81 -4.17 -15.06
CA PHE A 18 -18.14 -3.75 -14.70
C PHE A 18 -18.66 -3.09 -15.97
N CYS A 19 -19.34 -3.85 -16.83
CA CYS A 19 -20.32 -3.28 -17.72
C CYS A 19 -21.27 -2.58 -16.78
N ALA A 20 -21.05 -1.27 -16.60
CA ALA A 20 -21.93 -0.45 -15.80
C ALA A 20 -23.32 -0.72 -16.34
N ASP A 21 -24.20 -1.21 -15.47
CA ASP A 21 -25.58 -1.43 -15.82
C ASP A 21 -26.16 -0.04 -16.11
N LEU A 22 -26.19 0.35 -17.39
CA LEU A 22 -26.70 1.67 -17.81
C LEU A 22 -28.13 1.86 -17.32
N ASP A 23 -28.89 0.77 -17.15
CA ASP A 23 -30.25 0.83 -16.62
C ASP A 23 -30.29 1.28 -15.15
N ALA A 24 -29.18 1.19 -14.41
CA ALA A 24 -29.06 1.68 -13.05
C ALA A 24 -28.88 3.21 -12.94
N PHE A 25 -28.65 3.90 -14.07
CA PHE A 25 -28.39 5.34 -14.10
C PHE A 25 -29.47 6.11 -14.88
N ASP A 26 -29.79 7.30 -14.39
CA ASP A 26 -30.36 8.38 -15.19
C ASP A 26 -29.20 9.14 -15.81
N LEU A 27 -29.20 9.23 -17.14
CA LEU A 27 -28.08 9.77 -17.88
C LEU A 27 -28.40 11.13 -18.48
N THR A 28 -27.46 12.06 -18.37
CA THR A 28 -27.49 13.39 -18.98
C THR A 28 -26.35 13.47 -20.00
N PRO A 29 -26.64 13.75 -21.29
CA PRO A 29 -25.58 13.92 -22.29
C PRO A 29 -24.60 15.04 -21.90
N LEU A 30 -23.30 14.77 -22.05
CA LEU A 30 -22.23 15.72 -21.77
C LEU A 30 -21.47 16.12 -23.04
N ASP A 31 -21.10 15.14 -23.86
CA ASP A 31 -20.47 15.35 -25.17
C ASP A 31 -20.73 14.16 -26.10
N GLY A 32 -21.40 14.41 -27.22
CA GLY A 32 -21.50 13.43 -28.30
C GLY A 32 -20.44 13.64 -29.39
N PHE A 33 -19.52 14.59 -29.23
CA PHE A 33 -18.44 14.89 -30.18
C PHE A 33 -18.87 15.33 -31.59
N GLU A 34 -20.15 15.69 -31.75
CA GLU A 34 -20.74 16.21 -32.99
C GLU A 34 -20.51 17.72 -33.22
N GLY A 35 -20.06 18.43 -32.18
CA GLY A 35 -19.96 19.89 -32.17
C GLY A 35 -18.61 20.44 -32.63
N GLN A 36 -18.57 21.74 -32.93
CA GLN A 36 -17.32 22.46 -33.25
C GLN A 36 -16.48 22.82 -32.01
N THR A 37 -16.96 22.54 -30.78
CA THR A 37 -16.26 22.91 -29.55
C THR A 37 -15.00 22.07 -29.43
N PRO A 38 -13.80 22.69 -29.48
CA PRO A 38 -12.59 21.91 -29.69
C PRO A 38 -12.14 21.27 -28.37
N TRP A 39 -12.01 19.94 -28.40
CA TRP A 39 -11.01 19.28 -27.58
C TRP A 39 -9.64 19.70 -28.07
N VAL A 40 -8.78 20.10 -27.14
CA VAL A 40 -7.42 20.58 -27.45
C VAL A 40 -6.39 19.59 -26.93
N LYS A 41 -5.29 19.49 -27.66
CA LYS A 41 -4.10 18.77 -27.18
C LYS A 41 -3.23 19.67 -26.31
N GLY A 42 -2.44 19.07 -25.43
CA GLY A 42 -1.41 19.79 -24.68
C GLY A 42 -1.76 20.08 -23.22
N ASP A 43 -0.73 20.02 -22.38
CA ASP A 43 -0.74 20.65 -21.06
C ASP A 43 -0.20 22.08 -21.22
N PRO A 44 -0.97 23.12 -20.85
CA PRO A 44 -0.53 24.51 -20.95
C PRO A 44 0.74 24.81 -20.12
N ASN A 45 1.10 23.95 -19.17
CA ASN A 45 2.23 24.16 -18.27
C ASN A 45 3.53 23.46 -18.71
N THR A 46 3.47 22.49 -19.64
CA THR A 46 4.65 21.63 -19.93
C THR A 46 5.01 21.52 -21.41
N ASP A 47 4.05 21.33 -22.31
CA ASP A 47 4.27 21.37 -23.75
C ASP A 47 2.94 21.50 -24.52
N LEU A 48 2.76 22.64 -25.21
CA LEU A 48 1.61 22.87 -26.09
C LEU A 48 1.82 22.27 -27.49
N GLN A 49 3.05 21.93 -27.88
CA GLN A 49 3.32 21.42 -29.21
C GLN A 49 2.97 19.94 -29.34
N GLN A 50 3.20 19.13 -28.29
CA GLN A 50 2.97 17.67 -28.20
C GLN A 50 2.93 17.03 -29.58
N ARG A 51 4.06 17.03 -30.29
CA ARG A 51 4.05 16.71 -31.73
C ARG A 51 3.69 15.26 -32.02
N ASP A 52 3.86 14.43 -31.00
CA ASP A 52 3.58 13.00 -30.96
C ASP A 52 2.13 12.69 -30.58
N SER A 53 1.32 13.72 -30.30
CA SER A 53 -0.11 13.57 -30.09
C SER A 53 -0.95 14.47 -31.01
N ALA A 54 -2.15 14.00 -31.31
CA ALA A 54 -3.16 14.76 -32.01
C ALA A 54 -4.54 14.48 -31.42
N VAL A 55 -5.41 15.49 -31.51
CA VAL A 55 -6.82 15.38 -31.15
C VAL A 55 -7.62 15.86 -32.35
N ALA A 56 -8.55 15.04 -32.82
CA ALA A 56 -9.37 15.33 -33.99
C ALA A 56 -10.75 14.68 -33.84
N THR A 57 -11.73 15.17 -34.58
CA THR A 57 -12.96 14.41 -34.79
C THR A 57 -12.72 13.31 -35.83
N SER A 58 -13.39 12.17 -35.68
CA SER A 58 -13.25 11.03 -36.58
C SER A 58 -14.60 10.40 -36.93
N THR A 59 -14.74 9.99 -38.19
CA THR A 59 -15.88 9.20 -38.68
C THR A 59 -15.52 7.71 -38.86
N GLU A 60 -14.27 7.32 -38.55
CA GLU A 60 -13.79 5.95 -38.77
C GLU A 60 -14.34 4.98 -37.73
N MET A 61 -14.32 5.39 -36.46
CA MET A 61 -14.77 4.58 -35.32
C MET A 61 -15.78 5.39 -34.53
N VAL A 62 -17.06 5.13 -34.78
CA VAL A 62 -18.18 5.83 -34.16
C VAL A 62 -19.04 4.81 -33.44
N LYS A 63 -19.42 5.13 -32.20
CA LYS A 63 -20.33 4.34 -31.39
C LYS A 63 -21.75 4.86 -31.48
N GLU A 64 -21.94 6.18 -31.43
CA GLU A 64 -23.22 6.87 -31.55
C GLU A 64 -23.06 8.13 -32.41
N GLY A 65 -24.12 8.57 -33.11
CA GLY A 65 -24.06 9.78 -33.95
C GLY A 65 -23.29 9.60 -35.26
N GLU A 66 -22.58 10.65 -35.69
CA GLU A 66 -21.80 10.72 -36.93
C GLU A 66 -20.29 10.78 -36.67
N GLN A 67 -19.82 11.23 -35.51
CA GLN A 67 -18.40 11.45 -35.21
C GLN A 67 -18.03 11.07 -33.77
N SER A 68 -16.78 10.65 -33.56
CA SER A 68 -16.18 10.47 -32.24
C SER A 68 -14.92 11.32 -32.07
N LEU A 69 -14.40 11.41 -30.85
CA LEU A 69 -13.10 12.02 -30.57
C LEU A 69 -11.98 11.00 -30.80
N ALA A 70 -11.06 11.29 -31.72
CA ALA A 70 -9.81 10.54 -31.87
C ALA A 70 -8.68 11.26 -31.12
N PHE A 71 -8.16 10.60 -30.07
CA PHE A 71 -6.94 10.99 -29.37
C PHE A 71 -5.80 10.06 -29.79
N ILE A 72 -4.97 10.57 -30.69
CA ILE A 72 -3.93 9.82 -31.41
C ILE A 72 -2.59 10.06 -30.74
N ILE A 73 -1.83 9.00 -30.48
CA ILE A 73 -0.52 9.06 -29.84
C ILE A 73 0.47 8.17 -30.61
N HIS A 74 1.61 8.75 -30.98
CA HIS A 74 2.76 8.09 -31.58
C HIS A 74 3.97 8.25 -30.65
N VAL A 75 4.27 7.25 -29.83
CA VAL A 75 5.30 7.35 -28.79
C VAL A 75 6.67 7.57 -29.43
N ASN A 76 7.38 8.63 -29.03
CA ASN A 76 8.71 8.95 -29.53
C ASN A 76 9.59 9.48 -28.41
N TRP A 77 10.52 8.65 -27.96
CA TRP A 77 11.42 8.98 -26.84
C TRP A 77 12.66 9.78 -27.27
N THR A 78 12.79 10.11 -28.55
CA THR A 78 13.94 10.87 -29.07
C THR A 78 13.86 12.30 -28.55
N PRO A 79 14.79 12.74 -27.67
CA PRO A 79 14.76 14.09 -27.13
C PRO A 79 14.88 15.13 -28.25
N ARG A 80 13.98 16.12 -28.26
CA ARG A 80 14.06 17.24 -29.20
C ARG A 80 14.69 18.47 -28.56
N GLU A 81 15.29 19.31 -29.40
CA GLU A 81 15.86 20.58 -28.94
C GLU A 81 14.77 21.45 -28.28
N GLY A 82 14.97 21.80 -27.00
CA GLY A 82 14.06 22.63 -26.22
C GLY A 82 12.94 21.86 -25.49
N GLU A 83 12.87 20.54 -25.62
CA GLU A 83 11.87 19.71 -24.93
C GLU A 83 12.33 19.37 -23.51
N GLN A 84 11.52 19.73 -22.51
CA GLN A 84 11.83 19.46 -21.10
C GLN A 84 11.54 17.99 -20.72
N TYR A 85 10.62 17.34 -21.43
CA TYR A 85 10.15 15.99 -21.13
C TYR A 85 10.14 15.12 -22.40
N PRO A 86 11.27 14.50 -22.77
CA PRO A 86 11.41 13.69 -24.00
C PRO A 86 10.45 12.50 -24.11
N LYS A 87 9.92 12.04 -22.98
CA LYS A 87 8.97 10.93 -22.92
C LYS A 87 7.52 11.40 -22.79
N GLY A 88 7.22 12.68 -23.07
CA GLY A 88 5.88 13.26 -23.26
C GLY A 88 4.77 12.98 -22.23
N TRP A 89 3.84 13.93 -22.10
CA TRP A 89 2.59 13.71 -21.36
C TRP A 89 1.38 14.04 -22.25
N PRO A 90 1.09 13.23 -23.29
CA PRO A 90 -0.06 13.47 -24.15
C PRO A 90 -1.34 13.71 -23.34
N MET A 91 -2.02 14.81 -23.67
CA MET A 91 -3.32 15.11 -23.10
C MET A 91 -4.32 15.50 -24.18
N ALA A 92 -5.56 15.06 -24.00
CA ALA A 92 -6.72 15.59 -24.70
C ALA A 92 -7.64 16.24 -23.67
N ARG A 93 -7.90 17.54 -23.80
CA ARG A 93 -8.63 18.32 -22.80
C ARG A 93 -9.79 19.07 -23.43
N ARG A 94 -10.91 19.10 -22.71
CA ARG A 94 -12.00 20.05 -22.92
C ARG A 94 -12.00 21.06 -21.78
N VAL A 95 -12.09 22.34 -22.13
CA VAL A 95 -12.34 23.44 -21.19
C VAL A 95 -13.74 23.95 -21.45
N TYR A 96 -14.51 24.13 -20.38
CA TYR A 96 -15.85 24.71 -20.48
C TYR A 96 -15.75 26.24 -20.42
N ASP A 97 -16.59 26.91 -21.21
CA ASP A 97 -16.63 28.38 -21.24
C ASP A 97 -17.00 28.96 -19.86
N GLU A 98 -17.86 28.25 -19.13
CA GLU A 98 -18.24 28.55 -17.74
C GLU A 98 -18.15 27.29 -16.89
N PRO A 99 -17.80 27.40 -15.59
CA PRO A 99 -17.82 26.25 -14.67
C PRO A 99 -19.21 25.60 -14.61
N GLN A 100 -19.25 24.28 -14.66
CA GLN A 100 -20.45 23.47 -14.58
C GLN A 100 -20.62 22.87 -13.18
N ASP A 101 -21.87 22.73 -12.73
CA ASP A 101 -22.19 22.03 -11.49
C ASP A 101 -22.47 20.56 -11.77
N TRP A 102 -21.57 19.69 -11.33
CA TRP A 102 -21.70 18.24 -11.42
C TRP A 102 -22.01 17.57 -10.07
N SER A 103 -22.30 18.34 -9.02
CA SER A 103 -22.51 17.82 -7.66
C SER A 103 -23.69 16.84 -7.53
N ALA A 104 -24.64 16.87 -8.46
CA ALA A 104 -25.77 15.96 -8.49
C ALA A 104 -25.45 14.57 -9.10
N TYR A 105 -24.37 14.45 -9.86
CA TYR A 105 -24.01 13.21 -10.56
C TYR A 105 -23.11 12.33 -9.72
N ASP A 106 -23.05 11.06 -10.07
CA ASP A 106 -22.25 10.04 -9.39
C ASP A 106 -21.08 9.57 -10.26
N ARG A 107 -21.23 9.66 -11.59
CA ARG A 107 -20.26 9.12 -12.55
C ARG A 107 -20.19 9.93 -13.83
N VAL A 108 -19.05 9.84 -14.51
CA VAL A 108 -18.90 10.16 -15.94
C VAL A 108 -18.79 8.85 -16.69
N LEU A 109 -19.63 8.66 -17.70
CA LEU A 109 -19.67 7.48 -18.55
C LEU A 109 -19.28 7.88 -19.98
N PHE A 110 -18.58 7.01 -20.70
CA PHE A 110 -18.30 7.18 -22.12
C PHE A 110 -17.90 5.86 -22.75
N TRP A 111 -18.04 5.74 -24.06
CA TRP A 111 -17.52 4.62 -24.81
C TRP A 111 -16.07 4.87 -25.22
N LEU A 112 -15.24 3.84 -25.07
CA LEU A 112 -13.83 3.86 -25.45
C LEU A 112 -13.53 2.71 -26.41
N TYR A 113 -12.87 3.03 -27.52
CA TYR A 113 -12.22 2.07 -28.40
C TYR A 113 -10.74 2.38 -28.49
N THR A 114 -9.89 1.44 -28.07
CA THR A 114 -8.43 1.62 -28.12
C THR A 114 -7.86 0.88 -29.32
N GLN A 115 -7.59 1.60 -30.40
CA GLN A 115 -6.96 1.03 -31.59
C GLN A 115 -5.44 0.99 -31.42
N THR A 116 -4.87 -0.21 -31.44
CA THR A 116 -3.43 -0.44 -31.44
C THR A 116 -3.13 -1.89 -31.85
N ASP A 117 -1.97 -2.11 -32.44
CA ASP A 117 -1.39 -3.44 -32.64
C ASP A 117 -0.31 -3.75 -31.58
N ASP A 118 0.05 -2.75 -30.77
CA ASP A 118 1.12 -2.83 -29.77
C ASP A 118 0.57 -3.32 -28.41
N PRO A 119 1.40 -3.98 -27.59
CA PRO A 119 0.97 -4.42 -26.26
C PRO A 119 0.60 -3.25 -25.35
N LEU A 120 -0.58 -3.29 -24.75
CA LEU A 120 -1.00 -2.28 -23.79
C LEU A 120 -0.31 -2.45 -22.42
N PRO A 121 0.14 -1.36 -21.78
CA PRO A 121 0.70 -1.39 -20.44
C PRO A 121 -0.40 -1.57 -19.38
N GLY A 122 -0.86 -2.81 -19.20
CA GLY A 122 -1.67 -3.27 -18.06
C GLY A 122 -2.63 -2.25 -17.43
N ASP A 123 -2.36 -1.86 -16.19
CA ASP A 123 -3.15 -0.94 -15.37
C ASP A 123 -2.80 0.55 -15.61
N ARG A 124 -2.04 0.89 -16.65
CA ARG A 124 -1.50 2.25 -16.89
C ARG A 124 -1.62 2.63 -18.35
N VAL A 125 -2.82 2.49 -18.90
CA VAL A 125 -3.08 2.73 -20.32
C VAL A 125 -3.54 4.18 -20.57
N LEU A 126 -4.66 4.56 -19.95
CA LEU A 126 -5.30 5.87 -20.09
C LEU A 126 -5.83 6.31 -18.73
N ARG A 127 -5.59 7.56 -18.38
CA ARG A 127 -6.21 8.20 -17.21
C ARG A 127 -7.11 9.34 -17.63
N CYS A 128 -8.06 9.69 -16.77
CA CYS A 128 -8.90 10.85 -16.99
C CYS A 128 -9.38 11.47 -15.68
N GLY A 129 -9.83 12.71 -15.74
CA GLY A 129 -10.45 13.36 -14.59
C GLY A 129 -11.02 14.75 -14.89
N PRO A 130 -12.02 15.19 -14.11
CA PRO A 130 -12.54 16.55 -14.17
C PRO A 130 -11.51 17.56 -13.62
N SER A 131 -11.47 18.74 -14.22
CA SER A 131 -10.77 19.92 -13.68
C SER A 131 -11.76 20.74 -12.86
N ILE A 132 -11.40 21.17 -11.66
CA ILE A 132 -12.29 21.92 -10.74
C ILE A 132 -11.70 23.30 -10.49
N GLU A 133 -12.53 24.36 -10.56
CA GLU A 133 -12.06 25.73 -10.31
C GLU A 133 -11.54 25.88 -8.87
N GLY A 134 -10.33 26.45 -8.72
CA GLY A 134 -9.67 26.58 -7.42
C GLY A 134 -9.17 25.25 -6.84
N GLY A 135 -9.38 24.13 -7.54
CA GLY A 135 -8.78 22.84 -7.22
C GLY A 135 -7.27 22.84 -7.47
N GLY A 136 -6.56 21.95 -6.78
CA GLY A 136 -5.15 21.66 -7.02
C GLY A 136 -4.93 20.81 -8.28
N GLU A 137 -3.97 19.89 -8.23
CA GLU A 137 -3.75 18.92 -9.32
C GLU A 137 -5.01 18.09 -9.62
N ILE A 138 -5.18 17.73 -10.89
CA ILE A 138 -6.28 16.85 -11.34
C ILE A 138 -6.14 15.50 -10.63
N ASP A 139 -7.24 15.04 -10.03
CA ASP A 139 -7.32 13.70 -9.46
C ASP A 139 -7.50 12.69 -10.60
N TRP A 140 -6.41 12.06 -11.00
CA TRP A 140 -6.39 11.18 -12.17
C TRP A 140 -6.96 9.81 -11.83
N TYR A 141 -8.12 9.49 -12.42
CA TYR A 141 -8.66 8.13 -12.41
C TYR A 141 -8.01 7.30 -13.51
N THR A 142 -7.48 6.12 -13.15
CA THR A 142 -6.90 5.19 -14.13
C THR A 142 -7.97 4.22 -14.60
N LEU A 143 -8.21 4.18 -15.92
CA LEU A 143 -9.23 3.32 -16.49
C LEU A 143 -8.78 1.85 -16.43
N PRO A 144 -9.47 0.97 -15.68
CA PRO A 144 -9.08 -0.42 -15.58
C PRO A 144 -9.56 -1.22 -16.80
N GLY A 145 -8.85 -2.31 -17.11
CA GLY A 145 -9.37 -3.35 -18.01
C GLY A 145 -9.55 -2.94 -19.47
N ILE A 146 -8.73 -2.02 -19.98
CA ILE A 146 -8.82 -1.58 -21.38
C ILE A 146 -8.38 -2.71 -22.32
N GLU A 147 -9.31 -3.28 -23.07
CA GLU A 147 -9.04 -4.21 -24.17
C GLU A 147 -8.74 -3.46 -25.49
N PRO A 148 -7.71 -3.86 -26.26
CA PRO A 148 -7.44 -3.28 -27.56
C PRO A 148 -8.49 -3.73 -28.59
N ASN A 149 -8.77 -2.85 -29.55
CA ASN A 149 -9.61 -3.09 -30.73
C ASN A 149 -11.06 -3.50 -30.41
N ARG A 150 -11.64 -2.95 -29.33
CA ARG A 150 -13.02 -3.20 -28.94
C ARG A 150 -13.65 -1.99 -28.25
N TRP A 151 -14.92 -1.72 -28.55
CA TRP A 151 -15.74 -0.76 -27.82
C TRP A 151 -16.05 -1.26 -26.42
N GLN A 152 -15.76 -0.44 -25.43
CA GLN A 152 -15.98 -0.71 -24.01
C GLN A 152 -16.62 0.51 -23.37
N LEU A 153 -17.63 0.29 -22.52
CA LEU A 153 -18.20 1.35 -21.73
C LEU A 153 -17.30 1.60 -20.53
N MET A 154 -16.76 2.81 -20.45
CA MET A 154 -15.95 3.28 -19.34
C MET A 154 -16.83 4.04 -18.35
N SER A 155 -16.49 3.90 -17.07
CA SER A 155 -17.26 4.44 -15.95
C SER A 155 -16.29 5.03 -14.93
N VAL A 156 -16.30 6.35 -14.81
CA VAL A 156 -15.39 7.13 -13.96
C VAL A 156 -16.19 7.63 -12.75
N PRO A 157 -15.85 7.21 -11.52
CA PRO A 157 -16.55 7.67 -10.33
C PRO A 157 -16.32 9.16 -10.07
N LEU A 158 -17.35 9.85 -9.61
CA LEU A 158 -17.28 11.20 -9.05
C LEU A 158 -17.39 11.09 -7.52
N PRO A 159 -16.26 10.96 -6.80
CA PRO A 159 -16.26 10.68 -5.36
C PRO A 159 -16.91 11.80 -4.53
N ALA A 160 -17.72 11.42 -3.54
CA ALA A 160 -18.55 12.34 -2.76
C ALA A 160 -17.76 13.36 -1.92
N GLU A 161 -16.47 13.12 -1.64
CA GLU A 161 -15.60 14.04 -0.90
C GLU A 161 -15.07 15.22 -1.72
N LYS A 162 -15.26 15.22 -3.05
CA LYS A 162 -14.82 16.31 -3.91
C LYS A 162 -15.98 17.27 -4.19
N ASP A 163 -15.66 18.56 -4.20
CA ASP A 163 -16.61 19.60 -4.58
C ASP A 163 -16.68 19.73 -6.10
N PHE A 164 -17.70 19.10 -6.69
CA PHE A 164 -17.95 19.17 -8.13
C PHE A 164 -18.90 20.32 -8.53
N THR A 165 -19.13 21.32 -7.69
CA THR A 165 -20.03 22.45 -8.03
C THR A 165 -19.47 23.40 -9.09
N ARG A 166 -18.16 23.32 -9.37
CA ARG A 166 -17.44 24.23 -10.29
C ARG A 166 -16.45 23.49 -11.20
N VAL A 167 -16.92 22.49 -11.94
CA VAL A 167 -16.10 21.76 -12.92
C VAL A 167 -15.82 22.64 -14.14
N THR A 168 -14.54 22.88 -14.43
CA THR A 168 -14.07 23.75 -15.53
C THR A 168 -13.65 22.99 -16.78
N GLY A 169 -13.60 21.66 -16.72
CA GLY A 169 -13.21 20.86 -17.87
C GLY A 169 -13.06 19.39 -17.53
N PHE A 170 -12.66 18.62 -18.54
CA PHE A 170 -12.34 17.20 -18.39
C PHE A 170 -11.11 16.87 -19.24
N THR A 171 -10.22 16.03 -18.73
CA THR A 171 -8.95 15.72 -19.40
C THR A 171 -8.74 14.22 -19.47
N PHE A 172 -8.24 13.75 -20.60
CA PHE A 172 -7.64 12.45 -20.81
C PHE A 172 -6.12 12.60 -20.85
N TYR A 173 -5.40 11.66 -20.23
CA TYR A 173 -3.95 11.70 -20.07
C TYR A 173 -3.33 10.33 -20.30
N VAL A 174 -2.19 10.33 -20.98
CA VAL A 174 -1.31 9.18 -21.14
C VAL A 174 0.10 9.56 -20.73
N ALA A 175 0.78 8.74 -19.93
CA ALA A 175 2.22 8.86 -19.78
C ALA A 175 2.89 8.01 -20.87
N GLU A 176 3.56 8.65 -21.82
CA GLU A 176 4.27 7.97 -22.92
C GLU A 176 5.36 7.04 -22.38
N GLY A 177 5.91 7.32 -21.19
CA GLY A 177 6.84 6.42 -20.49
C GLY A 177 6.23 5.08 -20.06
N TRP A 178 4.91 4.87 -20.20
CA TRP A 178 4.26 3.57 -20.01
C TRP A 178 4.34 2.66 -21.24
N TYR A 179 4.60 3.22 -22.43
CA TYR A 179 4.64 2.51 -23.71
C TYR A 179 6.09 2.35 -24.17
N ALA A 180 6.35 1.52 -25.18
CA ALA A 180 7.67 1.45 -25.81
C ALA A 180 7.85 2.57 -26.85
N ASP A 181 9.11 2.95 -27.09
CA ASP A 181 9.45 3.86 -28.19
C ASP A 181 8.98 3.29 -29.53
N GLY A 182 8.24 4.09 -30.30
CA GLY A 182 7.66 3.70 -31.58
C GLY A 182 6.24 3.13 -31.53
N ASP A 183 5.70 2.84 -30.33
CA ASP A 183 4.33 2.37 -30.16
C ASP A 183 3.31 3.39 -30.70
N LYS A 184 2.18 2.89 -31.19
CA LYS A 184 1.07 3.69 -31.71
C LYS A 184 -0.22 3.27 -31.08
N VAL A 185 -0.92 4.24 -30.50
CA VAL A 185 -2.22 4.02 -29.90
C VAL A 185 -3.14 5.18 -30.25
N THR A 186 -4.37 4.85 -30.66
CA THR A 186 -5.44 5.81 -30.84
C THR A 186 -6.60 5.45 -29.93
N PHE A 187 -7.04 6.40 -29.12
CA PHE A 187 -8.22 6.28 -28.29
C PHE A 187 -9.37 7.00 -29.00
N TYR A 188 -10.36 6.24 -29.44
CA TYR A 188 -11.64 6.80 -29.88
C TYR A 188 -12.59 6.86 -28.69
N ILE A 189 -13.04 8.06 -28.37
CA ILE A 189 -13.93 8.33 -27.24
C ILE A 189 -15.25 8.85 -27.80
N ASP A 190 -16.35 8.30 -27.34
CA ASP A 190 -17.68 8.64 -27.85
C ASP A 190 -18.75 8.61 -26.76
N ASP A 191 -19.87 9.30 -27.00
CA ASP A 191 -21.08 9.31 -26.18
C ASP A 191 -20.78 9.50 -24.67
N MET A 192 -20.18 10.66 -24.36
CA MET A 192 -19.85 11.03 -23.00
C MET A 192 -21.09 11.56 -22.28
N GLN A 193 -21.40 10.99 -21.12
CA GLN A 193 -22.60 11.25 -20.34
C GLN A 193 -22.28 11.42 -18.86
N LEU A 194 -23.08 12.21 -18.15
CA LEU A 194 -23.10 12.27 -16.69
C LEU A 194 -24.20 11.34 -16.18
N GLY A 195 -23.86 10.45 -15.24
CA GLY A 195 -24.80 9.48 -14.69
C GLY A 195 -25.14 9.77 -13.23
N THR A 196 -26.43 9.77 -12.93
CA THR A 196 -26.96 9.76 -11.56
C THR A 196 -27.58 8.40 -11.29
N ARG A 197 -27.18 7.71 -10.23
CA ARG A 197 -27.71 6.39 -9.90
C ARG A 197 -29.16 6.51 -9.45
N LYS A 198 -30.05 5.72 -10.04
CA LYS A 198 -31.51 5.72 -9.76
C LYS A 198 -31.83 5.30 -8.33
N TRP A 199 -30.95 4.50 -7.74
CA TRP A 199 -31.06 4.00 -6.38
C TRP A 199 -29.75 4.18 -5.66
N PRO A 200 -29.77 4.48 -4.34
CA PRO A 200 -28.55 4.56 -3.59
C PRO A 200 -27.84 3.22 -3.58
N ALA A 201 -26.52 3.27 -3.52
CA ALA A 201 -25.69 2.08 -3.44
C ALA A 201 -24.36 2.42 -2.76
N ILE A 202 -23.77 1.43 -2.13
CA ILE A 202 -22.49 1.56 -1.44
C ILE A 202 -21.39 1.61 -2.49
N ALA A 203 -20.79 2.79 -2.64
CA ALA A 203 -19.69 3.05 -3.57
C ALA A 203 -18.37 2.57 -2.99
N ASP A 204 -18.17 2.86 -1.71
CA ASP A 204 -17.02 2.48 -0.92
C ASP A 204 -17.42 2.39 0.55
N TRP A 205 -16.74 1.54 1.31
CA TRP A 205 -16.87 1.55 2.75
C TRP A 205 -15.62 0.97 3.42
N SER A 206 -15.38 1.42 4.65
CA SER A 206 -14.33 0.90 5.49
C SER A 206 -14.81 0.79 6.92
N VAL A 207 -14.17 -0.10 7.67
CA VAL A 207 -14.41 -0.29 9.10
C VAL A 207 -13.07 -0.49 9.80
N SER A 208 -12.86 0.24 10.88
CA SER A 208 -11.66 0.11 11.70
C SER A 208 -11.94 0.51 13.14
N SER A 209 -11.41 -0.25 14.08
CA SER A 209 -11.33 0.15 15.49
C SER A 209 -9.98 0.77 15.87
N ARG A 210 -9.02 0.84 14.94
CA ARG A 210 -7.65 1.31 15.21
C ARG A 210 -7.49 2.83 15.11
N VAL A 211 -8.45 3.54 14.53
CA VAL A 211 -8.40 5.01 14.36
C VAL A 211 -9.06 5.79 15.51
N ARG A 212 -9.46 5.08 16.56
CA ARG A 212 -10.07 5.57 17.79
C ARG A 212 -9.36 4.95 19.00
N PRO A 213 -9.52 5.49 20.21
CA PRO A 213 -8.95 4.88 21.41
C PRO A 213 -9.31 3.39 21.56
N ARG A 214 -8.37 2.60 22.07
CA ARG A 214 -8.44 1.13 22.09
C ARG A 214 -9.72 0.61 22.74
N GLY A 215 -10.50 -0.16 21.98
CA GLY A 215 -11.70 -0.87 22.43
C GLY A 215 -12.89 0.02 22.83
N GLU A 216 -12.81 1.33 22.55
CA GLU A 216 -13.89 2.26 22.85
C GLU A 216 -14.86 2.45 21.68
N THR A 217 -14.34 2.52 20.45
CA THR A 217 -15.14 2.88 19.28
C THR A 217 -14.77 2.05 18.06
N VAL A 218 -15.78 1.64 17.29
CA VAL A 218 -15.63 1.15 15.92
C VAL A 218 -16.02 2.28 15.00
N ALA A 219 -15.10 2.73 14.17
CA ALA A 219 -15.37 3.72 13.14
C ALA A 219 -15.69 3.00 11.83
N ALA A 220 -16.80 3.37 11.20
CA ALA A 220 -17.09 3.00 9.83
C ALA A 220 -17.26 4.25 8.98
N ALA A 221 -16.74 4.23 7.76
CA ALA A 221 -16.97 5.27 6.77
C ALA A 221 -17.67 4.63 5.56
N VAL A 222 -18.74 5.24 5.09
CA VAL A 222 -19.52 4.76 3.95
C VAL A 222 -19.68 5.91 2.96
N SER A 223 -19.33 5.64 1.71
CA SER A 223 -19.61 6.51 0.57
C SER A 223 -20.70 5.87 -0.27
N LEU A 224 -21.67 6.67 -0.68
CA LEU A 224 -22.82 6.25 -1.46
C LEU A 224 -22.86 6.96 -2.81
N GLU A 225 -23.23 6.22 -3.83
CA GLU A 225 -23.74 6.76 -5.09
C GLU A 225 -25.26 6.90 -5.00
N GLY A 226 -25.83 7.78 -5.82
CA GLY A 226 -27.26 8.02 -5.93
C GLY A 226 -27.80 8.96 -4.86
N SER A 227 -29.12 9.15 -4.87
CA SER A 227 -29.80 9.94 -3.84
C SER A 227 -29.97 9.12 -2.56
N PRO A 228 -29.46 9.60 -1.40
CA PRO A 228 -29.61 8.89 -0.12
C PRO A 228 -31.06 8.90 0.40
N ALA A 229 -31.95 9.68 -0.22
CA ALA A 229 -33.27 10.01 0.34
C ALA A 229 -34.13 8.76 0.61
N GLY A 230 -34.34 8.47 1.90
CA GLY A 230 -35.17 7.37 2.37
C GLY A 230 -34.49 6.01 2.36
N ALA A 231 -33.17 5.96 2.15
CA ALA A 231 -32.38 4.79 2.51
C ALA A 231 -32.01 4.81 4.00
N GLU A 232 -31.76 3.62 4.53
CA GLU A 232 -31.23 3.37 5.86
C GLU A 232 -29.95 2.54 5.72
N LEU A 233 -28.91 2.87 6.47
CA LEU A 233 -27.75 2.01 6.63
C LEU A 233 -27.90 1.21 7.92
N ARG A 234 -27.70 -0.11 7.85
CA ARG A 234 -27.62 -0.98 9.01
C ARG A 234 -26.23 -1.62 9.11
N LEU A 235 -25.50 -1.27 10.15
CA LEU A 235 -24.19 -1.84 10.47
C LEU A 235 -24.35 -2.90 11.55
N ARG A 236 -23.85 -4.11 11.31
CA ARG A 236 -23.81 -5.20 12.27
C ARG A 236 -22.37 -5.65 12.46
N VAL A 237 -21.93 -5.82 13.70
CA VAL A 237 -20.62 -6.36 14.05
C VAL A 237 -20.81 -7.66 14.80
N THR A 238 -20.11 -8.72 14.38
CA THR A 238 -20.13 -10.03 15.01
C THR A 238 -18.70 -10.49 15.32
N ASP A 239 -18.55 -11.31 16.35
CA ASP A 239 -17.30 -12.05 16.56
C ASP A 239 -17.14 -13.18 15.53
N LEU A 240 -15.99 -13.85 15.51
CA LEU A 240 -15.75 -14.98 14.61
C LEU A 240 -16.64 -16.20 14.86
N ALA A 241 -17.33 -16.27 16.00
CA ALA A 241 -18.34 -17.30 16.28
C ALA A 241 -19.74 -16.91 15.77
N GLY A 242 -19.90 -15.70 15.20
CA GLY A 242 -21.17 -15.17 14.71
C GLY A 242 -22.03 -14.54 15.80
N THR A 243 -21.50 -14.34 17.01
CA THR A 243 -22.21 -13.65 18.09
C THR A 243 -22.22 -12.15 17.79
N GLU A 244 -23.41 -11.57 17.69
CA GLU A 244 -23.59 -10.14 17.52
C GLU A 244 -23.01 -9.36 18.72
N GLN A 245 -22.11 -8.44 18.42
CA GLN A 245 -21.47 -7.55 19.38
C GLN A 245 -22.12 -6.17 19.36
N LEU A 246 -22.41 -5.65 18.16
CA LEU A 246 -22.96 -4.31 17.95
C LEU A 246 -23.93 -4.34 16.77
N THR A 247 -25.01 -3.58 16.89
CA THR A 247 -25.89 -3.25 15.76
C THR A 247 -26.23 -1.77 15.82
N HIS A 248 -26.19 -1.12 14.66
CA HIS A 248 -26.55 0.28 14.49
C HIS A 248 -27.38 0.45 13.23
N SER A 249 -28.30 1.39 13.26
CA SER A 249 -29.10 1.75 12.10
C SER A 249 -29.35 3.24 12.09
N GLU A 250 -29.15 3.88 10.95
CA GLU A 250 -29.43 5.30 10.79
C GLU A 250 -29.96 5.61 9.38
N SER A 251 -30.85 6.61 9.32
CA SER A 251 -31.33 7.14 8.05
C SER A 251 -30.21 7.90 7.35
N VAL A 252 -30.08 7.66 6.05
CA VAL A 252 -29.03 8.22 5.22
C VAL A 252 -29.44 9.63 4.77
N ALA A 253 -28.71 10.65 5.21
CA ALA A 253 -28.97 12.05 4.84
C ALA A 253 -27.91 12.64 3.91
N ALA A 254 -26.75 11.98 3.77
CA ALA A 254 -25.62 12.44 2.96
C ALA A 254 -25.02 11.28 2.17
N ARG A 255 -24.31 11.60 1.09
CA ARG A 255 -23.55 10.61 0.29
C ARG A 255 -22.30 10.11 1.01
N ARG A 256 -21.85 10.81 2.05
CA ARG A 256 -20.75 10.37 2.90
C ARG A 256 -21.22 10.33 4.34
N ILE A 257 -21.02 9.19 4.99
CA ILE A 257 -21.46 8.94 6.35
C ILE A 257 -20.28 8.39 7.12
N GLU A 258 -20.01 9.00 8.27
CA GLU A 258 -19.05 8.51 9.24
C GLU A 258 -19.82 8.08 10.49
N ILE A 259 -19.68 6.81 10.83
CA ILE A 259 -20.38 6.16 11.94
C ILE A 259 -19.35 5.83 13.01
N ASP A 260 -19.45 6.49 14.16
CA ASP A 260 -18.67 6.14 15.35
C ASP A 260 -19.54 5.36 16.33
N LEU A 261 -19.42 4.04 16.29
CA LEU A 261 -20.14 3.17 17.22
C LEU A 261 -19.39 3.09 18.54
N GLN A 262 -20.00 3.64 19.59
CA GLN A 262 -19.53 3.43 20.96
C GLN A 262 -19.65 1.94 21.28
N ALA A 263 -18.51 1.27 21.23
CA ALA A 263 -18.43 -0.17 21.12
C ALA A 263 -18.56 -0.88 22.47
N GLY A 264 -18.75 -0.13 23.57
CA GLY A 264 -19.04 -0.67 24.90
C GLY A 264 -18.22 -1.92 25.23
N ALA A 265 -16.89 -1.80 25.29
CA ALA A 265 -15.94 -2.89 25.48
C ALA A 265 -16.11 -4.05 24.48
N LEU A 266 -16.03 -3.75 23.17
CA LEU A 266 -15.86 -4.76 22.14
C LEU A 266 -14.67 -5.67 22.50
N PRO A 267 -14.86 -6.99 22.64
CA PRO A 267 -13.78 -7.90 23.03
C PRO A 267 -12.59 -7.76 22.08
N PRO A 268 -11.33 -7.78 22.56
CA PRO A 268 -10.16 -7.77 21.69
C PRO A 268 -10.14 -9.01 20.80
N GLY A 269 -9.79 -8.85 19.53
CA GLY A 269 -9.72 -9.95 18.57
C GLY A 269 -10.36 -9.62 17.23
N GLY A 270 -10.57 -10.66 16.43
CA GLY A 270 -11.17 -10.56 15.10
C GLY A 270 -12.70 -10.42 15.13
N HIS A 271 -13.21 -9.55 14.27
CA HIS A 271 -14.64 -9.28 14.09
C HIS A 271 -15.00 -9.23 12.61
N LEU A 272 -16.25 -9.55 12.30
CA LEU A 272 -16.86 -9.32 11.00
C LEU A 272 -17.89 -8.20 11.12
N ALA A 273 -17.68 -7.11 10.39
CA ALA A 273 -18.69 -6.09 10.18
C ALA A 273 -19.44 -6.38 8.88
N ALA A 274 -20.76 -6.20 8.89
CA ALA A 274 -21.61 -6.20 7.73
C ALA A 274 -22.38 -4.88 7.67
N ILE A 275 -22.32 -4.19 6.53
CA ILE A 275 -23.11 -2.99 6.26
C ILE A 275 -24.19 -3.33 5.23
N GLU A 276 -25.44 -3.11 5.60
CA GLU A 276 -26.62 -3.32 4.75
C GLU A 276 -27.16 -1.95 4.33
N LEU A 277 -27.42 -1.77 3.03
CA LEU A 277 -28.22 -0.65 2.54
C LEU A 277 -29.67 -1.10 2.40
N VAL A 278 -30.56 -0.49 3.16
CA VAL A 278 -31.98 -0.81 3.26
C VAL A 278 -32.80 0.29 2.61
N ASP A 279 -33.77 -0.07 1.78
CA ASP A 279 -34.65 0.89 1.12
C ASP A 279 -35.85 1.34 1.99
N ARG A 280 -36.70 2.20 1.42
CA ARG A 280 -37.92 2.72 2.06
C ARG A 280 -38.95 1.64 2.43
N ASP A 281 -38.92 0.50 1.74
CA ASP A 281 -39.83 -0.63 1.97
C ASP A 281 -39.26 -1.62 3.00
N GLY A 282 -38.04 -1.35 3.52
CA GLY A 282 -37.34 -2.21 4.46
C GLY A 282 -36.58 -3.38 3.79
N ALA A 283 -36.47 -3.39 2.46
CA ALA A 283 -35.74 -4.42 1.74
C ALA A 283 -34.24 -4.11 1.70
N VAL A 284 -33.41 -5.11 2.02
CA VAL A 284 -31.95 -5.03 1.86
C VAL A 284 -31.62 -5.04 0.37
N ARG A 285 -31.04 -3.94 -0.11
CA ARG A 285 -30.62 -3.78 -1.51
C ARG A 285 -29.19 -4.22 -1.74
N GLU A 286 -28.34 -4.01 -0.76
CA GLU A 286 -26.93 -4.30 -0.85
C GLU A 286 -26.39 -4.72 0.52
N THR A 287 -25.39 -5.60 0.52
CA THR A 287 -24.68 -6.01 1.73
C THR A 287 -23.21 -6.12 1.41
N HIS A 288 -22.38 -5.44 2.18
CA HIS A 288 -20.94 -5.63 2.18
C HIS A 288 -20.49 -6.17 3.52
N SER A 289 -19.38 -6.90 3.54
CA SER A 289 -18.79 -7.42 4.77
C SER A 289 -17.27 -7.30 4.75
N SER A 290 -16.70 -6.97 5.90
CA SER A 290 -15.26 -6.76 6.06
C SER A 290 -14.83 -7.20 7.43
N TYR A 291 -13.63 -7.79 7.48
CA TYR A 291 -12.99 -8.22 8.71
C TYR A 291 -12.16 -7.07 9.29
N PHE A 292 -12.18 -6.93 10.62
CA PHE A 292 -11.26 -6.04 11.32
C PHE A 292 -10.86 -6.62 12.69
N CYS A 293 -9.78 -6.09 13.27
CA CYS A 293 -9.34 -6.49 14.61
C CYS A 293 -9.48 -5.33 15.61
N SER A 294 -10.09 -5.62 16.76
CA SER A 294 -10.09 -4.72 17.91
C SER A 294 -8.90 -5.00 18.84
N MET A 295 -8.37 -3.93 19.43
CA MET A 295 -7.20 -3.97 20.30
C MET A 295 -7.61 -4.00 21.77
N GLN A 296 -6.79 -4.63 22.61
CA GLN A 296 -7.01 -4.67 24.05
C GLN A 296 -6.84 -3.26 24.67
N PRO A 297 -7.86 -2.72 25.37
CA PRO A 297 -7.73 -1.46 26.10
C PRO A 297 -6.62 -1.50 27.16
N GLY A 298 -5.93 -0.37 27.35
CA GLY A 298 -4.89 -0.18 28.38
C GLY A 298 -3.58 -0.96 28.16
N LYS A 299 -3.49 -1.79 27.12
CA LYS A 299 -2.27 -2.52 26.79
C LYS A 299 -1.22 -1.55 26.22
N ARG A 300 -0.02 -1.53 26.83
CA ARG A 300 1.12 -0.77 26.33
C ARG A 300 1.58 -1.31 24.97
N THR A 301 1.84 -0.42 24.02
CA THR A 301 2.50 -0.78 22.75
C THR A 301 3.97 -1.14 23.01
N TYR A 302 4.42 -2.24 22.41
CA TYR A 302 5.84 -2.56 22.33
C TYR A 302 6.52 -1.66 21.30
N LEU A 303 7.49 -0.85 21.73
CA LEU A 303 8.26 0.03 20.86
C LEU A 303 9.61 -0.56 20.49
N SER A 304 9.87 -0.70 19.19
CA SER A 304 11.20 -1.07 18.70
C SER A 304 11.87 0.10 17.99
N LEU A 305 13.17 0.30 18.22
CA LEU A 305 14.00 1.16 17.37
C LEU A 305 14.49 0.36 16.17
N ILE A 306 14.36 0.91 14.96
CA ILE A 306 15.05 0.41 13.77
C ILE A 306 15.87 1.55 13.19
N SER A 307 17.15 1.28 12.90
CA SER A 307 18.06 2.28 12.36
C SER A 307 19.21 1.65 11.61
N PHE A 308 19.56 2.25 10.47
CA PHE A 308 20.84 1.99 9.79
C PHE A 308 22.03 2.71 10.45
N TYR A 309 21.80 3.54 11.48
CA TYR A 309 22.88 4.02 12.33
C TYR A 309 23.43 2.94 13.27
N THR A 310 22.63 1.90 13.54
CA THR A 310 23.05 0.77 14.37
C THR A 310 24.13 0.01 13.63
N ASN A 311 25.32 -0.08 14.23
CA ASN A 311 26.35 -0.96 13.72
C ASN A 311 25.86 -2.41 13.62
N HIS A 312 26.34 -3.14 12.62
CA HIS A 312 26.05 -4.57 12.49
C HIS A 312 26.63 -5.33 13.69
N LEU A 313 26.13 -6.54 13.93
CA LEU A 313 26.45 -7.35 15.11
C LEU A 313 27.97 -7.37 15.37
N LEU A 314 28.76 -7.74 14.36
CA LEU A 314 30.22 -7.87 14.43
C LEU A 314 30.98 -6.53 14.60
N GLU A 315 30.31 -5.41 14.36
CA GLU A 315 30.87 -4.05 14.43
C GLU A 315 30.32 -3.26 15.63
N THR A 316 29.41 -3.87 16.40
CA THR A 316 28.72 -3.19 17.50
C THR A 316 29.64 -2.92 18.68
N ASP A 317 29.62 -1.68 19.17
CA ASP A 317 30.37 -1.23 20.33
C ASP A 317 29.48 -1.11 21.60
N VAL A 318 30.10 -1.28 22.77
CA VAL A 318 29.43 -1.22 24.08
C VAL A 318 28.93 0.18 24.39
N GLU A 319 29.72 1.23 24.12
CA GLU A 319 29.37 2.61 24.49
C GLU A 319 28.13 3.08 23.74
N GLU A 320 28.04 2.74 22.45
CA GLU A 320 26.89 3.04 21.60
C GLU A 320 25.61 2.37 22.12
N LEU A 321 25.65 1.07 22.41
CA LEU A 321 24.49 0.33 22.90
C LEU A 321 23.99 0.82 24.26
N GLN A 322 24.90 1.24 25.15
CA GLN A 322 24.53 1.71 26.48
C GLN A 322 23.61 2.93 26.45
N VAL A 323 23.70 3.77 25.43
CA VAL A 323 22.82 4.94 25.25
C VAL A 323 21.35 4.53 25.17
N LEU A 324 21.04 3.35 24.60
CA LEU A 324 19.66 2.89 24.42
C LEU A 324 19.01 2.38 25.72
N ASN A 325 19.79 2.10 26.76
CA ASN A 325 19.27 1.53 28.01
C ASN A 325 18.39 2.49 28.82
N ASP A 326 18.50 3.79 28.55
CA ASP A 326 17.71 4.84 29.18
C ASP A 326 16.61 5.38 28.24
N SER A 327 16.34 4.66 27.13
CA SER A 327 15.36 5.07 26.13
C SER A 327 13.93 4.58 26.42
N ALA A 328 12.95 5.11 25.69
CA ALA A 328 11.56 4.63 25.71
C ALA A 328 11.35 3.30 24.96
N TYR A 329 12.36 2.79 24.25
CA TYR A 329 12.24 1.59 23.43
C TYR A 329 12.24 0.33 24.31
N ALA A 330 11.40 -0.64 23.93
CA ALA A 330 11.43 -1.99 24.50
C ALA A 330 12.41 -2.91 23.75
N GLY A 331 12.74 -2.59 22.49
CA GLY A 331 13.73 -3.32 21.72
C GLY A 331 14.45 -2.49 20.66
N VAL A 332 15.52 -3.04 20.09
CA VAL A 332 16.32 -2.44 19.00
C VAL A 332 16.73 -3.48 17.98
N ALA A 333 16.58 -3.16 16.69
CA ALA A 333 17.05 -4.00 15.60
C ALA A 333 18.59 -3.97 15.47
N ILE A 334 19.23 -5.14 15.50
CA ILE A 334 20.68 -5.33 15.35
C ILE A 334 20.93 -6.13 14.06
N GLY A 335 21.55 -5.52 13.06
CA GLY A 335 21.82 -6.18 11.78
C GLY A 335 22.79 -7.35 11.93
N PHE A 336 22.41 -8.55 11.48
CA PHE A 336 23.31 -9.72 11.43
C PHE A 336 24.30 -9.68 10.26
N GLY A 337 24.12 -8.69 9.39
CA GLY A 337 24.96 -8.27 8.28
C GLY A 337 24.28 -7.11 7.57
N SER A 338 24.97 -6.50 6.63
CA SER A 338 24.39 -5.54 5.69
C SER A 338 23.54 -6.24 4.64
N GLY A 339 22.54 -5.53 4.11
CA GLY A 339 21.85 -5.95 2.89
C GLY A 339 22.77 -6.09 1.67
N TYR A 340 23.99 -5.55 1.74
CA TYR A 340 24.99 -5.60 0.68
C TYR A 340 26.20 -6.48 1.00
N ASP A 341 26.17 -7.24 2.10
CA ASP A 341 27.26 -8.14 2.47
C ASP A 341 27.32 -9.35 1.51
N THR A 342 28.51 -9.62 1.01
CA THR A 342 28.80 -10.69 0.05
C THR A 342 29.67 -11.80 0.63
N ASP A 343 30.28 -11.58 1.80
CA ASP A 343 31.05 -12.59 2.51
C ASP A 343 30.16 -13.77 2.93
N PRO A 344 30.65 -15.02 2.91
CA PRO A 344 29.89 -16.17 3.40
C PRO A 344 29.39 -15.93 4.83
N PRO A 345 28.14 -16.32 5.17
CA PRO A 345 27.63 -16.14 6.51
C PRO A 345 28.51 -16.86 7.53
N PRO A 346 28.87 -16.20 8.66
CA PRO A 346 29.67 -16.85 9.70
C PRO A 346 28.93 -18.05 10.28
N ASP A 347 29.70 -19.00 10.85
CA ASP A 347 29.10 -20.05 11.66
C ASP A 347 28.55 -19.46 12.96
N PHE A 348 27.53 -20.12 13.54
CA PHE A 348 26.83 -19.56 14.70
C PHE A 348 27.76 -19.41 15.92
N GLU A 349 28.71 -20.33 16.06
CA GLU A 349 29.74 -20.34 17.10
C GLU A 349 30.64 -19.10 17.03
N ASP A 350 30.96 -18.64 15.83
CA ASP A 350 31.80 -17.44 15.62
C ASP A 350 31.09 -16.15 16.06
N LEU A 351 29.74 -16.16 16.08
CA LEU A 351 28.93 -15.03 16.52
C LEU A 351 28.82 -14.94 18.05
N GLN A 352 29.06 -16.02 18.79
CA GLN A 352 28.78 -16.09 20.23
C GLN A 352 29.48 -15.01 21.08
N PRO A 353 30.77 -14.68 20.88
CA PRO A 353 31.43 -13.66 21.69
C PRO A 353 30.73 -12.31 21.59
N GLN A 354 30.36 -11.94 20.36
CA GLN A 354 29.71 -10.67 20.08
C GLN A 354 28.25 -10.67 20.50
N MET A 355 27.54 -11.79 20.29
CA MET A 355 26.18 -11.95 20.80
C MET A 355 26.11 -11.83 22.33
N LYS A 356 27.10 -12.36 23.03
CA LYS A 356 27.20 -12.23 24.49
C LYS A 356 27.43 -10.77 24.87
N LEU A 357 28.33 -10.06 24.18
CA LEU A 357 28.58 -8.63 24.41
C LEU A 357 27.30 -7.80 24.27
N VAL A 358 26.55 -7.98 23.16
CA VAL A 358 25.30 -7.26 22.91
C VAL A 358 24.28 -7.51 24.04
N ARG A 359 24.04 -8.78 24.40
CA ARG A 359 23.05 -9.14 25.42
C ARG A 359 23.43 -8.67 26.82
N ASP A 360 24.71 -8.73 27.18
CA ASP A 360 25.21 -8.25 28.48
C ASP A 360 25.15 -6.73 28.59
N THR A 361 25.18 -6.03 27.46
CA THR A 361 25.18 -4.56 27.41
C THR A 361 23.76 -3.98 27.41
N LEU A 362 22.84 -4.57 26.64
CA LEU A 362 21.47 -4.06 26.50
C LEU A 362 20.54 -4.56 27.62
N ARG A 363 19.75 -3.63 28.17
CA ARG A 363 18.62 -3.89 29.07
C ARG A 363 17.31 -4.10 28.32
N ILE A 364 17.22 -3.53 27.11
CA ILE A 364 16.12 -3.73 26.16
C ILE A 364 16.36 -4.98 25.32
N ASP A 365 15.39 -5.39 24.51
CA ASP A 365 15.51 -6.60 23.69
C ASP A 365 16.32 -6.31 22.40
N PRO A 366 17.43 -7.02 22.14
CA PRO A 366 18.06 -7.00 20.83
C PRO A 366 17.23 -7.86 19.86
N TRP A 367 16.86 -7.29 18.70
CA TRP A 367 16.15 -7.97 17.62
C TRP A 367 17.11 -8.24 16.46
N PRO A 368 17.51 -9.49 16.20
CA PRO A 368 18.27 -9.85 15.01
C PRO A 368 17.59 -9.34 13.73
N TRP A 369 18.31 -8.62 12.90
CA TRP A 369 17.78 -8.04 11.65
C TRP A 369 18.49 -8.63 10.43
N VAL A 370 17.70 -9.20 9.52
CA VAL A 370 18.16 -9.91 8.31
C VAL A 370 17.54 -9.31 7.06
N PHE A 371 18.27 -9.32 5.95
CA PHE A 371 17.87 -8.74 4.67
C PHE A 371 17.70 -9.83 3.60
N ILE A 372 16.57 -9.84 2.90
CA ILE A 372 16.36 -10.72 1.74
C ILE A 372 17.23 -10.29 0.54
N ASN A 373 17.70 -9.03 0.52
CA ASN A 373 18.46 -8.47 -0.59
C ASN A 373 19.68 -9.31 -1.01
N ARG A 374 20.22 -10.13 -0.10
CA ARG A 374 21.33 -11.05 -0.38
C ARG A 374 21.04 -12.03 -1.54
N ILE A 375 19.76 -12.39 -1.77
CA ILE A 375 19.37 -13.30 -2.86
C ILE A 375 18.98 -12.56 -4.15
N ILE A 376 19.09 -11.23 -4.18
CA ILE A 376 18.61 -10.39 -5.29
C ILE A 376 19.81 -9.92 -6.11
N GLY A 377 19.76 -10.18 -7.41
CA GLY A 377 20.78 -9.78 -8.37
C GLY A 377 20.75 -8.31 -8.71
N ALA A 378 21.84 -7.85 -9.32
CA ALA A 378 21.99 -6.48 -9.79
C ALA A 378 22.22 -6.47 -11.33
N PRO A 379 21.21 -6.84 -12.14
CA PRO A 379 21.34 -6.82 -13.59
C PRO A 379 21.55 -5.39 -14.10
N ALA A 380 22.17 -5.25 -15.28
CA ALA A 380 22.57 -3.96 -15.84
C ALA A 380 21.39 -3.00 -16.10
N ASP A 381 20.18 -3.53 -16.27
CA ASP A 381 18.96 -2.75 -16.49
C ASP A 381 18.19 -2.43 -15.20
N GLY A 382 18.67 -2.92 -14.04
CA GLY A 382 18.04 -2.75 -12.74
C GLY A 382 18.25 -1.34 -12.17
N THR A 383 17.19 -0.72 -11.67
CA THR A 383 17.31 0.44 -10.79
C THR A 383 17.68 -0.04 -9.38
N SER A 384 18.85 0.37 -8.88
CA SER A 384 19.40 -0.18 -7.64
C SER A 384 20.20 0.83 -6.82
N HIS A 385 20.34 0.52 -5.53
CA HIS A 385 21.31 1.15 -4.63
C HIS A 385 22.62 0.34 -4.53
N ALA A 386 22.69 -0.84 -5.15
CA ALA A 386 23.80 -1.79 -5.01
C ALA A 386 25.17 -1.19 -5.35
N SER A 387 25.24 -0.41 -6.43
CA SER A 387 26.51 0.06 -7.01
C SER A 387 27.32 0.97 -6.09
N SER A 388 26.70 1.61 -5.10
CA SER A 388 27.38 2.49 -4.14
C SER A 388 27.68 1.86 -2.79
N HIS A 389 27.13 0.68 -2.48
CA HIS A 389 27.19 0.11 -1.12
C HIS A 389 27.76 -1.31 -1.05
N ALA A 390 27.75 -2.09 -2.13
CA ALA A 390 28.34 -3.43 -2.13
C ALA A 390 29.87 -3.38 -2.30
N LYS A 391 30.59 -4.20 -1.50
CA LYS A 391 32.05 -4.37 -1.63
C LYS A 391 32.44 -5.18 -2.87
N ASP A 392 31.57 -6.12 -3.27
CA ASP A 392 31.76 -7.00 -4.42
C ASP A 392 30.51 -7.00 -5.30
N LEU A 393 30.55 -6.25 -6.40
CA LEU A 393 29.44 -6.20 -7.37
C LEU A 393 29.35 -7.47 -8.21
N GLU A 394 30.45 -8.22 -8.38
CA GLU A 394 30.45 -9.46 -9.17
C GLU A 394 29.59 -10.54 -8.49
N TYR A 395 29.57 -10.57 -7.16
CA TYR A 395 28.68 -11.45 -6.38
C TYR A 395 27.20 -11.27 -6.76
N PHE A 396 26.73 -10.03 -6.93
CA PHE A 396 25.33 -9.77 -7.29
C PHE A 396 25.08 -9.87 -8.80
N ALA A 397 26.09 -9.61 -9.63
CA ALA A 397 25.98 -9.73 -11.08
C ALA A 397 25.78 -11.18 -11.56
N ARG A 398 26.23 -12.18 -10.79
CA ARG A 398 26.00 -13.61 -11.11
C ARG A 398 24.58 -14.10 -10.78
N ILE A 399 23.81 -13.36 -9.99
CA ILE A 399 22.41 -13.67 -9.69
C ILE A 399 21.58 -13.01 -10.80
N PRO A 400 20.85 -13.76 -11.66
CA PRO A 400 20.18 -13.15 -12.81
C PRO A 400 19.14 -12.09 -12.41
N VAL A 401 18.32 -12.40 -11.39
CA VAL A 401 17.32 -11.47 -10.84
C VAL A 401 17.08 -11.76 -9.36
N ILE A 402 16.74 -13.01 -9.04
CA ILE A 402 16.59 -13.51 -7.67
C ILE A 402 16.94 -15.00 -7.68
N ASP A 403 17.71 -15.44 -6.67
CA ASP A 403 18.22 -16.82 -6.57
C ASP A 403 17.19 -17.77 -5.95
N LEU A 404 16.09 -18.03 -6.66
CA LEU A 404 14.98 -18.84 -6.13
C LEU A 404 15.33 -20.33 -5.94
N ASP A 405 16.16 -20.87 -6.82
CA ASP A 405 16.57 -22.29 -6.86
C ASP A 405 17.94 -22.53 -6.20
N ASN A 406 18.56 -21.50 -5.62
CA ASN A 406 19.89 -21.56 -5.02
C ASN A 406 21.02 -21.94 -5.99
N GLU A 407 20.94 -21.48 -7.23
CA GLU A 407 21.91 -21.75 -8.30
C GLU A 407 23.26 -21.09 -8.02
N THR A 408 23.25 -19.97 -7.30
CA THR A 408 24.47 -19.21 -6.94
C THR A 408 24.94 -19.45 -5.51
N GLY A 409 24.17 -20.19 -4.71
CA GLY A 409 24.39 -20.36 -3.27
C GLY A 409 23.84 -19.22 -2.40
N ALA A 410 23.35 -18.13 -3.01
CA ALA A 410 22.91 -16.96 -2.27
C ALA A 410 21.68 -17.24 -1.39
N LYS A 411 20.74 -18.08 -1.85
CA LYS A 411 19.59 -18.50 -1.05
C LYS A 411 20.00 -19.29 0.19
N ALA A 412 20.92 -20.24 0.04
CA ALA A 412 21.44 -21.01 1.18
C ALA A 412 22.15 -20.11 2.19
N ASP A 413 22.91 -19.13 1.73
CA ASP A 413 23.56 -18.16 2.59
C ASP A 413 22.54 -17.29 3.35
N MET A 414 21.52 -16.77 2.66
CA MET A 414 20.45 -16.00 3.30
C MET A 414 19.70 -16.83 4.35
N LEU A 415 19.37 -18.09 4.03
CA LEU A 415 18.73 -19.01 4.99
C LEU A 415 19.65 -19.37 6.17
N LYS A 416 20.97 -19.41 5.98
CA LYS A 416 21.94 -19.58 7.07
C LYS A 416 21.96 -18.35 8.00
N LEU A 417 21.99 -17.14 7.45
CA LEU A 417 21.87 -15.90 8.23
C LEU A 417 20.55 -15.85 9.00
N TRP A 418 19.45 -16.20 8.34
CA TRP A 418 18.13 -16.31 8.96
C TRP A 418 18.14 -17.28 10.14
N ARG A 419 18.67 -18.50 9.96
CA ARG A 419 18.79 -19.50 11.03
C ARG A 419 19.63 -19.00 12.20
N ASN A 420 20.78 -18.36 11.92
CA ASN A 420 21.62 -17.77 12.96
C ASN A 420 20.88 -16.68 13.73
N ALA A 421 20.12 -15.82 13.04
CA ALA A 421 19.29 -14.79 13.64
C ALA A 421 18.18 -15.38 14.54
N VAL A 422 17.45 -16.40 14.08
CA VAL A 422 16.39 -17.06 14.88
C VAL A 422 17.00 -17.70 16.14
N ARG A 423 18.16 -18.37 16.02
CA ARG A 423 18.88 -18.92 17.17
C ARG A 423 19.33 -17.85 18.15
N ALA A 424 19.83 -16.72 17.64
CA ALA A 424 20.26 -15.61 18.46
C ALA A 424 19.10 -14.97 19.22
N ALA A 425 17.94 -14.76 18.58
CA ALA A 425 16.75 -14.25 19.25
C ALA A 425 16.38 -15.14 20.45
N LYS A 426 16.34 -16.46 20.25
CA LYS A 426 16.10 -17.43 21.32
C LYS A 426 17.15 -17.36 22.42
N GLN A 427 18.44 -17.29 22.08
CA GLN A 427 19.53 -17.20 23.07
C GLN A 427 19.47 -15.89 23.87
N TRP A 428 19.05 -14.79 23.25
CA TRP A 428 18.89 -13.49 23.90
C TRP A 428 17.61 -13.33 24.71
N GLY A 429 16.67 -14.27 24.57
CA GLY A 429 15.31 -14.12 25.10
C GLY A 429 14.54 -12.99 24.43
N SER A 430 14.93 -12.63 23.20
CA SER A 430 14.22 -11.61 22.41
C SER A 430 12.87 -12.15 21.94
N PRO A 431 11.82 -11.32 21.80
CA PRO A 431 10.53 -11.80 21.31
C PRO A 431 10.60 -12.34 19.86
N GLY A 432 11.60 -11.94 19.08
CA GLY A 432 11.78 -12.48 17.74
C GLY A 432 12.85 -11.77 16.92
N ILE A 433 12.59 -11.63 15.61
CA ILE A 433 13.55 -11.12 14.61
C ILE A 433 12.89 -10.13 13.64
N VAL A 434 13.70 -9.28 13.03
CA VAL A 434 13.30 -8.37 11.95
C VAL A 434 13.73 -8.93 10.60
N LEU A 435 12.81 -8.95 9.64
CA LEU A 435 13.07 -9.29 8.23
C LEU A 435 12.82 -8.08 7.34
N ASP A 436 13.87 -7.60 6.70
CA ASP A 436 13.76 -6.63 5.62
C ASP A 436 13.67 -7.36 4.28
N LYS A 437 12.59 -7.08 3.55
CA LYS A 437 12.30 -7.71 2.26
C LYS A 437 12.54 -6.75 1.08
N GLU A 438 13.24 -5.65 1.31
CA GLU A 438 13.56 -4.71 0.26
C GLU A 438 14.48 -5.30 -0.81
N ALA A 439 14.15 -5.00 -2.07
CA ALA A 439 14.91 -5.39 -3.25
C ALA A 439 15.94 -4.32 -3.64
N TYR A 440 16.78 -3.89 -2.69
CA TYR A 440 17.76 -2.81 -2.86
C TYR A 440 18.64 -2.97 -4.11
N ASN A 441 18.94 -4.21 -4.51
CA ASN A 441 19.76 -4.51 -5.67
C ASN A 441 19.02 -4.45 -7.02
N ASN A 442 17.70 -4.59 -7.02
CA ASN A 442 16.89 -4.48 -8.23
C ASN A 442 15.40 -4.34 -7.87
N TYR A 443 14.89 -3.12 -7.82
CA TYR A 443 13.49 -2.87 -7.47
C TYR A 443 12.48 -3.44 -8.47
N LYS A 444 12.88 -3.73 -9.72
CA LYS A 444 12.02 -4.44 -10.67
C LYS A 444 11.69 -5.85 -10.19
N SER A 445 12.52 -6.45 -9.34
CA SER A 445 12.28 -7.78 -8.76
C SER A 445 11.05 -7.85 -7.85
N TYR A 446 10.42 -6.72 -7.51
CA TYR A 446 9.09 -6.75 -6.91
C TYR A 446 8.03 -7.28 -7.88
N ASP A 447 8.15 -7.01 -9.18
CA ASP A 447 7.25 -7.54 -10.20
C ASP A 447 7.56 -9.02 -10.47
N VAL A 448 6.66 -9.89 -10.03
CA VAL A 448 6.80 -11.34 -10.20
C VAL A 448 6.74 -11.76 -11.68
N GLY A 449 6.07 -10.98 -12.55
CA GLY A 449 6.06 -11.19 -13.99
C GLY A 449 7.42 -10.85 -14.62
N TYR A 450 8.10 -9.81 -14.14
CA TYR A 450 9.49 -9.52 -14.51
C TYR A 450 10.41 -10.67 -14.10
N VAL A 451 10.32 -11.13 -12.84
CA VAL A 451 11.14 -12.25 -12.36
C VAL A 451 10.92 -13.51 -13.20
N ALA A 452 9.67 -13.85 -13.52
CA ALA A 452 9.34 -15.02 -14.34
C ALA A 452 9.97 -14.93 -15.74
N ARG A 453 9.88 -13.75 -16.40
CA ARG A 453 10.49 -13.52 -17.71
C ARG A 453 12.01 -13.64 -17.68
N GLU A 454 12.68 -12.99 -16.74
CA GLU A 454 14.15 -13.03 -16.63
C GLU A 454 14.68 -14.43 -16.30
N ARG A 455 13.88 -15.25 -15.61
CA ARG A 455 14.23 -16.66 -15.30
C ARG A 455 13.80 -17.65 -16.38
N GLY A 456 13.03 -17.23 -17.39
CA GLY A 456 12.45 -18.13 -18.39
C GLY A 456 11.44 -19.12 -17.80
N GLU A 457 10.76 -18.73 -16.72
CA GLU A 457 9.79 -19.55 -15.98
C GLU A 457 8.35 -19.12 -16.27
N SER A 458 7.40 -20.01 -15.97
CA SER A 458 5.99 -19.58 -15.92
C SER A 458 5.73 -18.74 -14.67
N LEU A 459 4.77 -17.82 -14.75
CA LEU A 459 4.38 -16.99 -13.60
C LEU A 459 3.98 -17.83 -12.38
N GLY A 460 3.23 -18.92 -12.60
CA GLY A 460 2.82 -19.84 -11.52
C GLY A 460 4.00 -20.56 -10.86
N GLU A 461 5.00 -20.97 -11.63
CA GLU A 461 6.23 -21.58 -11.10
C GLU A 461 7.02 -20.59 -10.26
N THR A 462 7.22 -19.36 -10.75
CA THR A 462 7.92 -18.31 -10.00
C THR A 462 7.18 -17.95 -8.70
N ILE A 463 5.85 -17.86 -8.74
CA ILE A 463 5.02 -17.66 -7.53
C ILE A 463 5.27 -18.78 -6.52
N GLN A 464 5.20 -20.05 -6.96
CA GLN A 464 5.42 -21.21 -6.08
C GLN A 464 6.81 -21.17 -5.44
N LYS A 465 7.85 -20.81 -6.20
CA LYS A 465 9.22 -20.70 -5.68
C LYS A 465 9.39 -19.55 -4.69
N CYS A 466 8.75 -18.40 -4.91
CA CYS A 466 8.71 -17.31 -3.94
C CYS A 466 8.01 -17.73 -2.63
N GLU A 467 6.88 -18.44 -2.72
CA GLU A 467 6.20 -19.00 -1.54
C GLU A 467 7.06 -20.06 -0.84
N ALA A 468 7.81 -20.87 -1.59
CA ALA A 468 8.73 -21.87 -1.01
C ALA A 468 9.82 -21.22 -0.15
N ILE A 469 10.33 -20.04 -0.51
CA ILE A 469 11.25 -19.27 0.36
C ILE A 469 10.56 -18.92 1.68
N GLY A 470 9.33 -18.42 1.63
CA GLY A 470 8.54 -18.13 2.83
C GLY A 470 8.36 -19.35 3.74
N ALA A 471 8.05 -20.51 3.14
CA ALA A 471 7.92 -21.77 3.87
C ALA A 471 9.26 -22.22 4.48
N ASP A 472 10.37 -22.10 3.76
CA ASP A 472 11.72 -22.40 4.28
C ASP A 472 12.05 -21.53 5.51
N LEU A 473 11.69 -20.24 5.48
CA LEU A 473 11.86 -19.33 6.62
C LEU A 473 11.01 -19.76 7.84
N ALA A 474 9.74 -20.13 7.61
CA ALA A 474 8.82 -20.59 8.66
C ALA A 474 9.26 -21.93 9.28
N LYS A 475 9.77 -22.85 8.45
CA LYS A 475 10.35 -24.12 8.91
C LYS A 475 11.57 -23.90 9.80
N ILE A 476 12.43 -22.94 9.48
CA ILE A 476 13.56 -22.59 10.36
C ILE A 476 13.06 -22.02 11.69
N VAL A 477 11.99 -21.21 11.68
CA VAL A 477 11.33 -20.74 12.92
C VAL A 477 10.81 -21.92 13.74
N GLU A 478 10.10 -22.87 13.13
CA GLU A 478 9.63 -24.10 13.77
C GLU A 478 10.79 -24.90 14.42
N GLU A 479 11.90 -25.08 13.71
CA GLU A 479 13.04 -25.87 14.19
C GLU A 479 13.79 -25.19 15.34
N GLU A 480 13.99 -23.87 15.26
CA GLU A 480 14.91 -23.16 16.15
C GLU A 480 14.19 -22.43 17.28
N HIS A 481 13.08 -21.72 16.99
CA HIS A 481 12.31 -20.91 17.94
C HIS A 481 10.81 -20.82 17.54
N PRO A 482 9.98 -21.84 17.86
CA PRO A 482 8.60 -21.93 17.37
C PRO A 482 7.71 -20.72 17.68
N GLU A 483 7.93 -20.05 18.82
CA GLU A 483 7.15 -18.88 19.26
C GLU A 483 7.70 -17.53 18.73
N CYS A 484 8.73 -17.56 17.87
CA CYS A 484 9.39 -16.37 17.35
C CYS A 484 8.40 -15.42 16.68
N ILE A 485 8.51 -14.13 16.99
CA ILE A 485 7.83 -13.07 16.25
C ILE A 485 8.69 -12.66 15.06
N VAL A 486 8.20 -12.88 13.85
CA VAL A 486 8.82 -12.39 12.62
C VAL A 486 8.26 -11.02 12.29
N TRP A 487 9.01 -9.97 12.58
CA TRP A 487 8.65 -8.59 12.26
C TRP A 487 9.19 -8.20 10.90
N THR A 488 8.32 -8.05 9.91
CA THR A 488 8.74 -7.59 8.58
C THR A 488 8.49 -6.10 8.42
N LEU A 489 9.35 -5.36 7.74
CA LEU A 489 9.12 -3.91 7.56
C LEU A 489 7.81 -3.65 6.77
N PHE A 490 7.50 -4.53 5.80
CA PHE A 490 6.21 -4.62 5.09
C PHE A 490 5.90 -6.05 4.64
N SER A 491 4.63 -6.38 4.41
CA SER A 491 4.22 -7.66 3.81
C SER A 491 4.07 -7.59 2.29
N ARG A 492 3.56 -6.47 1.73
CA ARG A 492 3.03 -6.32 0.36
C ARG A 492 1.78 -7.15 0.05
N LEU A 493 1.11 -7.68 1.07
CA LEU A 493 -0.20 -8.32 0.88
C LEU A 493 -1.31 -7.30 0.58
N ASP A 494 -1.05 -6.02 0.85
CA ASP A 494 -1.94 -4.87 0.66
C ASP A 494 -2.00 -4.38 -0.79
N ARG A 495 -1.11 -4.84 -1.66
CA ARG A 495 -0.94 -4.33 -3.04
C ARG A 495 -0.77 -5.45 -4.05
N PRO A 496 -1.81 -6.25 -4.33
CA PRO A 496 -1.77 -7.10 -5.50
C PRO A 496 -1.68 -6.23 -6.77
N VAL A 497 -1.05 -6.76 -7.81
CA VAL A 497 -0.83 -6.10 -9.09
C VAL A 497 -1.40 -6.99 -10.20
N THR A 498 -1.99 -6.36 -11.22
CA THR A 498 -2.43 -7.09 -12.41
C THR A 498 -1.23 -7.38 -13.30
N VAL A 499 -1.07 -8.65 -13.70
CA VAL A 499 -0.02 -9.05 -14.64
C VAL A 499 -0.66 -9.47 -15.96
N ALA A 500 -0.15 -8.93 -17.06
CA ALA A 500 -0.67 -9.21 -18.39
C ALA A 500 -0.72 -10.72 -18.68
N GLY A 501 -1.87 -11.21 -19.13
CA GLY A 501 -2.09 -12.63 -19.42
C GLY A 501 -2.40 -13.51 -18.21
N TYR A 502 -2.51 -12.95 -17.00
CA TYR A 502 -2.94 -13.67 -15.81
C TYR A 502 -4.32 -13.16 -15.34
N PRO A 503 -5.29 -14.05 -15.07
CA PRO A 503 -6.67 -13.65 -14.80
C PRO A 503 -6.84 -12.94 -13.45
N ASP A 504 -6.00 -13.29 -12.47
CA ASP A 504 -6.10 -12.80 -11.11
C ASP A 504 -4.96 -11.81 -10.79
N PRO A 505 -5.19 -10.77 -10.00
CA PRO A 505 -4.12 -9.98 -9.41
C PRO A 505 -3.17 -10.87 -8.60
N VAL A 506 -1.87 -10.63 -8.75
CA VAL A 506 -0.81 -11.37 -8.08
C VAL A 506 -0.09 -10.46 -7.10
N HIS A 507 0.41 -11.02 -6.00
CA HIS A 507 1.22 -10.22 -5.09
C HIS A 507 2.62 -10.01 -5.68
N PRO A 508 3.31 -8.91 -5.32
CA PRO A 508 4.71 -8.78 -5.65
C PRO A 508 5.53 -9.84 -4.90
N VAL A 509 6.78 -10.05 -5.29
CA VAL A 509 7.67 -11.09 -4.71
C VAL A 509 7.68 -11.10 -3.17
N PRO A 510 7.84 -9.96 -2.45
CA PRO A 510 7.77 -9.96 -0.99
C PRO A 510 6.42 -10.46 -0.44
N GLY A 511 5.32 -10.22 -1.15
CA GLY A 511 3.99 -10.68 -0.77
C GLY A 511 3.86 -12.19 -0.88
N HIS A 512 4.38 -12.81 -1.94
CA HIS A 512 4.44 -14.27 -2.05
C HIS A 512 5.36 -14.91 -1.01
N VAL A 513 6.50 -14.29 -0.67
CA VAL A 513 7.32 -14.75 0.47
C VAL A 513 6.53 -14.70 1.78
N SER A 514 5.75 -13.64 2.04
CA SER A 514 4.86 -13.57 3.20
C SER A 514 3.78 -14.65 3.19
N LEU A 515 3.13 -14.88 2.04
CA LEU A 515 2.10 -15.91 1.90
C LEU A 515 2.65 -17.30 2.17
N GLY A 516 3.82 -17.63 1.64
CA GLY A 516 4.49 -18.90 1.88
C GLY A 516 4.75 -19.16 3.36
N PHE A 517 5.23 -18.13 4.09
CA PHE A 517 5.42 -18.22 5.53
C PHE A 517 4.10 -18.46 6.28
N LEU A 518 3.08 -17.66 5.98
CA LEU A 518 1.78 -17.72 6.64
C LEU A 518 1.04 -19.03 6.38
N LYS A 519 1.08 -19.53 5.14
CA LYS A 519 0.51 -20.83 4.75
C LYS A 519 1.18 -21.97 5.52
N TYR A 520 2.51 -21.99 5.57
CA TYR A 520 3.26 -22.99 6.34
C TYR A 520 2.92 -22.93 7.83
N ALA A 521 2.94 -21.73 8.42
CA ALA A 521 2.63 -21.54 9.84
C ALA A 521 1.21 -22.04 10.19
N LYS A 522 0.21 -21.74 9.36
CA LYS A 522 -1.16 -22.21 9.50
C LYS A 522 -1.28 -23.73 9.36
N GLU A 523 -0.69 -24.31 8.32
CA GLU A 523 -0.73 -25.75 8.06
C GLU A 523 -0.07 -26.57 9.19
N HIS A 524 1.03 -26.04 9.75
CA HIS A 524 1.78 -26.69 10.83
C HIS A 524 1.35 -26.24 12.24
N SER A 525 0.34 -25.37 12.36
CA SER A 525 -0.13 -24.82 13.64
C SER A 525 1.00 -24.20 14.48
N LEU A 526 1.92 -23.47 13.82
CA LEU A 526 3.06 -22.85 14.49
C LEU A 526 2.60 -21.69 15.39
N PRO A 527 3.07 -21.59 16.64
CA PRO A 527 2.68 -20.50 17.54
C PRO A 527 3.32 -19.15 17.20
N CYS A 528 4.16 -19.10 16.15
CA CYS A 528 4.83 -17.88 15.70
C CYS A 528 3.83 -16.81 15.24
N LYS A 529 4.27 -15.55 15.30
CA LYS A 529 3.54 -14.40 14.79
C LYS A 529 4.32 -13.73 13.68
N TYR A 530 3.62 -13.30 12.64
CA TYR A 530 4.16 -12.58 11.51
C TYR A 530 3.60 -11.15 11.51
N LEU A 531 4.44 -10.16 11.82
CA LEU A 531 4.04 -8.75 11.86
C LEU A 531 4.34 -8.07 10.53
N CYS A 532 3.33 -7.38 9.96
CA CYS A 532 3.52 -6.40 8.90
C CYS A 532 3.84 -5.04 9.53
N GLY A 533 5.05 -4.53 9.34
CA GLY A 533 5.60 -3.36 10.03
C GLY A 533 5.08 -2.00 9.56
N GLY A 534 4.40 -1.96 8.42
CA GLY A 534 3.70 -0.78 7.95
C GLY A 534 4.54 0.26 7.18
N GLU A 535 5.76 -0.10 6.78
CA GLU A 535 6.67 0.79 6.04
C GLU A 535 6.04 1.44 4.80
N VAL A 536 5.17 0.70 4.10
CA VAL A 536 4.70 1.09 2.77
C VAL A 536 3.29 1.70 2.80
N ASP A 537 2.45 1.24 3.71
CA ASP A 537 1.03 1.57 3.80
C ASP A 537 0.75 2.69 4.83
N VAL A 538 1.27 2.57 6.06
CA VAL A 538 1.30 3.66 7.05
C VAL A 538 2.36 4.69 6.67
N GLY A 539 3.54 4.22 6.30
CA GLY A 539 4.62 5.07 5.82
C GLY A 539 5.36 5.83 6.92
N TYR A 540 6.55 6.27 6.55
CA TYR A 540 7.44 7.00 7.46
C TYR A 540 7.00 8.42 7.78
N TYR A 541 6.38 9.11 6.81
CA TYR A 541 5.97 10.50 6.93
C TYR A 541 4.44 10.63 6.85
N ASN A 542 3.89 11.42 7.77
CA ASN A 542 2.48 11.82 7.80
C ASN A 542 2.44 13.31 8.17
N PRO A 543 1.73 14.16 7.40
CA PRO A 543 1.70 15.60 7.68
C PRO A 543 0.96 15.92 8.98
N ASN A 544 -0.02 15.10 9.38
CA ASN A 544 -0.78 15.25 10.61
C ASN A 544 -1.52 13.97 11.01
N VAL A 545 -2.23 14.02 12.14
CA VAL A 545 -3.02 12.90 12.69
C VAL A 545 -4.11 12.41 11.73
N ALA A 546 -4.77 13.32 11.00
CA ALA A 546 -5.83 12.94 10.07
C ALA A 546 -5.29 12.08 8.92
N ALA A 547 -4.16 12.49 8.32
CA ALA A 547 -3.48 11.72 7.29
C ALA A 547 -3.01 10.35 7.81
N LEU A 548 -2.46 10.29 9.03
CA LEU A 548 -2.09 9.02 9.66
C LEU A 548 -3.30 8.09 9.84
N ARG A 549 -4.42 8.59 10.35
CA ARG A 549 -5.66 7.81 10.52
C ARG A 549 -6.19 7.29 9.18
N GLN A 550 -6.20 8.12 8.15
CA GLN A 550 -6.62 7.71 6.81
C GLN A 550 -5.81 6.52 6.29
N LYS A 551 -4.48 6.57 6.46
CA LYS A 551 -3.61 5.45 6.04
C LYS A 551 -3.83 4.19 6.89
N ILE A 552 -4.06 4.32 8.20
CA ILE A 552 -4.41 3.19 9.07
C ILE A 552 -5.72 2.54 8.61
N THR A 553 -6.76 3.33 8.33
CA THR A 553 -8.05 2.81 7.82
C THR A 553 -7.88 2.12 6.48
N ALA A 554 -7.20 2.75 5.52
CA ALA A 554 -6.99 2.16 4.19
C ALA A 554 -6.20 0.85 4.28
N ARG A 555 -5.21 0.81 5.17
CA ARG A 555 -4.43 -0.41 5.43
C ARG A 555 -5.28 -1.53 6.02
N ASP A 556 -6.09 -1.24 7.03
CA ASP A 556 -6.99 -2.24 7.62
C ASP A 556 -7.91 -2.84 6.55
N ALA A 557 -8.49 -2.01 5.68
CA ALA A 557 -9.32 -2.46 4.57
C ALA A 557 -8.55 -3.35 3.58
N ASN A 558 -7.37 -2.92 3.14
CA ASN A 558 -6.57 -3.66 2.15
C ASN A 558 -6.02 -4.99 2.67
N LEU A 559 -5.87 -5.13 4.00
CA LEU A 559 -5.35 -6.34 4.66
C LEU A 559 -6.42 -7.15 5.38
N ALA A 560 -7.70 -6.75 5.32
CA ALA A 560 -8.81 -7.43 5.98
C ALA A 560 -8.86 -8.92 5.62
N TRP A 561 -8.70 -9.25 4.33
CA TRP A 561 -8.69 -10.64 3.85
C TRP A 561 -7.57 -11.47 4.47
N ALA A 562 -6.36 -10.91 4.59
CA ALA A 562 -5.20 -11.61 5.10
C ALA A 562 -5.31 -11.82 6.61
N LEU A 563 -5.83 -10.83 7.33
CA LEU A 563 -6.12 -10.94 8.76
C LEU A 563 -7.22 -11.98 9.03
N GLN A 564 -8.22 -12.07 8.16
CA GLN A 564 -9.26 -13.09 8.26
C GLN A 564 -8.75 -14.49 7.94
N GLU A 565 -7.89 -14.62 6.93
CA GLU A 565 -7.33 -15.91 6.50
C GLU A 565 -6.30 -16.46 7.49
N PHE A 566 -5.55 -15.57 8.16
CA PHE A 566 -4.47 -15.91 9.10
C PHE A 566 -4.62 -15.22 10.46
N PRO A 567 -5.75 -15.37 11.18
CA PRO A 567 -6.07 -14.55 12.36
C PRO A 567 -5.13 -14.80 13.55
N ASP A 568 -4.51 -15.97 13.61
CA ASP A 568 -3.57 -16.36 14.68
C ASP A 568 -2.10 -16.10 14.31
N HIS A 569 -1.81 -15.84 13.03
CA HIS A 569 -0.43 -15.75 12.53
C HIS A 569 -0.09 -14.40 11.93
N PHE A 570 -1.04 -13.65 11.36
CA PHE A 570 -0.78 -12.37 10.71
C PHE A 570 -1.28 -11.20 11.56
N PHE A 571 -0.40 -10.25 11.84
CA PHE A 571 -0.72 -9.08 12.66
C PHE A 571 -0.17 -7.80 12.01
N LEU A 572 -0.82 -6.68 12.29
CA LEU A 572 -0.36 -5.37 11.85
C LEU A 572 0.43 -4.67 12.96
N ALA A 573 1.54 -4.06 12.59
CA ALA A 573 2.38 -3.20 13.42
C ALA A 573 2.50 -1.80 12.78
N GLY A 574 2.70 -0.77 13.60
CA GLY A 574 2.82 0.61 13.15
C GLY A 574 4.26 1.03 12.85
N THR A 575 4.44 2.06 12.02
CA THR A 575 5.73 2.73 11.81
C THR A 575 5.56 4.23 11.72
N ILE A 576 6.62 4.96 12.09
CA ILE A 576 6.78 6.38 11.82
C ILE A 576 8.27 6.75 11.88
N SER A 577 8.69 7.78 11.13
CA SER A 577 10.04 8.33 11.15
C SER A 577 10.04 9.78 11.67
N PRO A 578 10.11 10.00 12.99
CA PRO A 578 10.03 11.32 13.59
C PRO A 578 11.34 12.12 13.47
N TYR A 579 11.20 13.44 13.44
CA TYR A 579 12.30 14.41 13.51
C TYR A 579 12.07 15.39 14.67
N HIS A 580 13.15 15.92 15.24
CA HIS A 580 13.07 16.88 16.34
C HIS A 580 13.14 18.34 15.90
N ASP A 581 13.56 18.59 14.67
CA ASP A 581 13.61 19.90 14.03
C ASP A 581 13.33 19.71 12.53
N HIS A 582 12.37 20.42 11.95
CA HIS A 582 12.09 20.31 10.51
C HIS A 582 13.23 20.90 9.64
N THR A 583 14.05 21.79 10.18
CA THR A 583 15.12 22.47 9.41
C THR A 583 16.30 21.54 9.08
N ILE A 584 16.44 20.42 9.80
CA ILE A 584 17.50 19.44 9.58
C ILE A 584 17.14 18.39 8.51
N LEU A 585 15.88 18.37 8.07
CA LEU A 585 15.35 17.39 7.12
C LEU A 585 16.10 17.41 5.78
N THR A 586 16.22 16.22 5.20
CA THR A 586 16.85 16.03 3.88
C THR A 586 16.05 15.05 3.02
N SER A 587 16.38 15.01 1.73
CA SER A 587 15.88 14.01 0.78
C SER A 587 14.34 13.89 0.78
N TRP A 588 13.82 12.67 0.70
CA TRP A 588 12.39 12.35 0.57
C TRP A 588 11.53 12.85 1.74
N ILE A 589 12.04 12.93 2.98
CA ILE A 589 11.25 13.50 4.09
C ILE A 589 11.05 15.01 3.87
N LYS A 590 12.11 15.74 3.54
CA LYS A 590 12.01 17.18 3.23
C LYS A 590 11.07 17.43 2.06
N ASN A 591 11.20 16.65 0.99
CA ASN A 591 10.36 16.80 -0.21
C ASN A 591 8.87 16.59 0.09
N ASN A 592 8.54 15.62 0.96
CA ASN A 592 7.16 15.37 1.36
C ASN A 592 6.63 16.39 2.38
N ALA A 593 7.50 16.90 3.25
CA ALA A 593 7.14 17.86 4.29
C ALA A 593 6.89 19.27 3.72
N GLY A 594 7.59 19.64 2.64
CA GLY A 594 7.58 21.00 2.11
C GLY A 594 8.37 21.98 2.98
N ASP A 595 8.25 23.27 2.66
CA ASP A 595 9.04 24.32 3.32
C ASP A 595 8.48 24.75 4.69
N ASP A 596 7.19 24.50 4.96
CA ASP A 596 6.52 24.87 6.20
C ASP A 596 5.58 23.75 6.68
N PRO A 597 6.13 22.62 7.17
CA PRO A 597 5.32 21.50 7.64
C PRO A 597 4.56 21.83 8.92
N GLU A 598 3.41 21.18 9.12
CA GLU A 598 2.59 21.29 10.34
C GLU A 598 3.37 20.82 11.58
N LEU A 599 4.18 19.76 11.42
CA LEU A 599 5.03 19.19 12.46
C LEU A 599 6.43 19.83 12.37
N LYS A 600 6.83 20.59 13.38
CA LYS A 600 8.08 21.36 13.35
C LYS A 600 9.12 20.85 14.34
N THR A 601 8.66 20.24 15.43
CA THR A 601 9.44 19.77 16.57
C THR A 601 9.00 18.36 16.98
N ILE A 602 9.81 17.69 17.82
CA ILE A 602 9.44 16.35 18.31
C ILE A 602 8.14 16.35 19.14
N ALA A 603 7.83 17.46 19.82
CA ALA A 603 6.62 17.58 20.64
C ALA A 603 5.35 17.57 19.77
N ASP A 604 5.43 18.11 18.56
CA ASP A 604 4.31 18.11 17.61
C ASP A 604 3.92 16.68 17.17
N PHE A 605 4.82 15.70 17.31
CA PHE A 605 4.55 14.30 17.00
C PHE A 605 3.74 13.58 18.08
N GLN A 606 3.61 14.11 19.31
CA GLN A 606 2.95 13.41 20.41
C GLN A 606 1.53 12.92 20.08
N PRO A 607 0.64 13.72 19.44
CA PRO A 607 -0.68 13.24 19.01
C PRO A 607 -0.63 12.11 17.97
N MET A 608 0.40 12.11 17.10
CA MET A 608 0.60 11.05 16.12
C MET A 608 1.15 9.78 16.75
N PHE A 609 2.11 9.89 17.67
CA PHE A 609 2.61 8.76 18.45
C PHE A 609 1.46 8.08 19.20
N ARG A 610 0.64 8.86 19.91
CA ARG A 610 -0.54 8.34 20.59
C ARG A 610 -1.48 7.62 19.63
N THR A 611 -1.79 8.24 18.49
CA THR A 611 -2.66 7.61 17.47
C THR A 611 -2.08 6.28 16.97
N LEU A 612 -0.77 6.22 16.75
CA LEU A 612 -0.07 5.00 16.33
C LEU A 612 -0.10 3.93 17.45
N PHE A 613 0.08 4.33 18.71
CA PHE A 613 0.11 3.41 19.85
C PHE A 613 -1.29 2.92 20.22
N ASP A 614 -2.33 3.72 20.04
CA ASP A 614 -3.72 3.26 20.12
C ASP A 614 -4.03 2.24 19.02
N ALA A 615 -3.50 2.46 17.81
CA ALA A 615 -3.76 1.61 16.66
C ALA A 615 -3.07 0.25 16.72
N TYR A 616 -1.89 0.11 17.34
CA TYR A 616 -1.07 -1.10 17.22
C TYR A 616 -0.44 -1.57 18.54
N ASP A 617 -0.38 -2.89 18.75
CA ASP A 617 0.35 -3.49 19.88
C ASP A 617 1.87 -3.45 19.69
N TRP A 618 2.31 -3.33 18.45
CA TRP A 618 3.71 -3.27 18.06
C TRP A 618 3.89 -2.05 17.17
N ALA A 619 4.82 -1.18 17.52
CA ALA A 619 5.19 -0.06 16.68
C ALA A 619 6.71 0.06 16.65
N TRP A 620 7.25 0.41 15.49
CA TRP A 620 8.67 0.69 15.38
C TRP A 620 8.90 2.13 14.96
N ILE A 621 9.95 2.72 15.53
CA ILE A 621 10.38 4.08 15.23
C ILE A 621 11.57 3.97 14.30
N TYR A 622 11.42 4.49 13.09
CA TYR A 622 12.52 4.54 12.14
C TYR A 622 13.38 5.76 12.41
N ALA A 623 14.62 5.54 12.85
CA ALA A 623 15.61 6.60 12.90
C ALA A 623 16.25 6.79 11.51
N ALA A 624 15.47 7.39 10.61
CA ALA A 624 15.89 7.60 9.22
C ALA A 624 17.04 8.60 9.12
N SER A 625 17.96 8.35 8.18
CA SER A 625 19.00 9.32 7.83
C SER A 625 18.43 10.62 7.28
N ALA A 626 17.30 10.55 6.56
CA ALA A 626 16.58 11.71 6.05
C ALA A 626 16.02 12.62 7.17
N ALA A 627 15.72 12.04 8.34
CA ALA A 627 15.22 12.74 9.53
C ALA A 627 16.34 13.16 10.50
N LYS A 628 17.56 12.63 10.31
CA LYS A 628 18.73 12.84 11.19
C LYS A 628 18.43 12.63 12.68
N THR A 629 17.66 11.58 12.99
CA THR A 629 17.23 11.25 14.35
C THR A 629 18.41 10.94 15.29
N LEU A 630 19.50 10.34 14.79
CA LEU A 630 20.73 10.00 15.54
C LEU A 630 20.44 9.40 16.94
N PRO A 631 19.87 8.19 17.02
CA PRO A 631 19.31 7.63 18.27
C PRO A 631 20.37 7.29 19.33
N TYR A 632 21.64 7.24 18.94
CA TYR A 632 22.80 6.97 19.79
C TYR A 632 23.48 8.23 20.34
N SER A 633 22.97 9.42 20.02
CA SER A 633 23.31 10.63 20.76
C SER A 633 22.53 10.63 22.08
N PRO A 634 23.18 10.72 23.27
CA PRO A 634 22.47 10.75 24.55
C PRO A 634 21.42 11.88 24.64
N GLU A 635 21.72 13.04 24.05
CA GLU A 635 20.80 14.18 24.00
C GLU A 635 19.55 13.87 23.17
N ASN A 636 19.74 13.34 21.95
CA ASN A 636 18.63 12.98 21.09
C ASN A 636 17.83 11.81 21.69
N ASN A 637 18.51 10.82 22.25
CA ASN A 637 17.86 9.66 22.86
C ASN A 637 16.88 10.10 23.96
N ARG A 638 17.31 11.01 24.85
CA ARG A 638 16.45 11.58 25.88
C ARG A 638 15.29 12.35 25.29
N LEU A 639 15.56 13.25 24.33
CA LEU A 639 14.55 14.10 23.70
C LEU A 639 13.40 13.29 23.08
N TYR A 640 13.73 12.22 22.36
CA TYR A 640 12.72 11.35 21.75
C TYR A 640 12.02 10.48 22.81
N SER A 641 12.76 9.99 23.80
CA SER A 641 12.20 9.12 24.85
C SER A 641 11.17 9.86 25.71
N ASP A 642 11.39 11.14 26.00
CA ASP A 642 10.42 11.96 26.73
C ASP A 642 9.09 12.06 25.97
N ALA A 643 9.12 12.35 24.66
CA ALA A 643 7.93 12.44 23.82
C ALA A 643 7.24 11.08 23.60
N LEU A 644 8.01 10.00 23.42
CA LEU A 644 7.49 8.65 23.23
C LEU A 644 6.83 8.11 24.51
N ASN A 645 7.46 8.30 25.68
CA ASN A 645 6.88 7.89 26.96
C ASN A 645 5.58 8.64 27.26
N ALA A 646 5.56 9.97 27.06
CA ALA A 646 4.33 10.75 27.23
C ALA A 646 3.17 10.22 26.36
N ALA A 647 3.45 9.89 25.09
CA ALA A 647 2.44 9.32 24.19
C ALA A 647 2.02 7.90 24.58
N LEU A 648 2.94 7.06 25.09
CA LEU A 648 2.63 5.71 25.58
C LEU A 648 1.72 5.78 26.81
N ASP A 649 2.04 6.63 27.78
CA ASP A 649 1.28 6.75 29.03
C ASP A 649 -0.14 7.27 28.73
N GLU A 650 -0.28 8.24 27.82
CA GLU A 650 -1.59 8.70 27.33
C GLU A 650 -2.40 7.59 26.63
N ALA A 651 -1.78 6.78 25.78
CA ALA A 651 -2.44 5.69 25.07
C ALA A 651 -2.88 4.56 26.02
N GLN A 652 -2.20 4.37 27.14
CA GLN A 652 -2.60 3.42 28.18
C GLN A 652 -3.76 3.91 29.05
N GLY A 653 -4.12 5.20 28.95
CA GLY A 653 -5.13 5.81 29.81
C GLY A 653 -4.63 6.14 31.21
N GLU A 654 -3.32 6.13 31.44
CA GLU A 654 -2.70 6.63 32.67
C GLU A 654 -2.70 8.16 32.61
N LYS A 655 -3.64 8.81 33.31
CA LYS A 655 -3.70 10.27 33.47
C LYS A 655 -3.15 10.72 34.81
#